data_AF-A0A354FN90-F1
#
_entry.id   AF-A0A354FN90-F1
#
_cell.length_a   1.000
_cell.length_b   1.000
_cell.length_c   1.000
_cell.angle_alpha   90.00
_cell.angle_beta   90.00
_cell.angle_gamma   90.00
#
_symmetry.space_group_name_H-M   'P 1'
#
loop_
_entity.id
_entity.type
_entity.pdbx_description
1 polymer ?
#
loop_
_entity_poly.entity_id
_entity_poly.type
_entity_poly.pdbx_seq_one_letter_code
_entity_poly.pdbx_strand_id
1 'polypeptide(L)'
;MQILKPSQLLVLLEQPSERLRRWATYQLLEHCQDHADEFAGTLFKSELEDVREAGVYLIGRQRLERFTFPLLGWFSRSAGELRRACATALTSLCPPNFPNLLKHWLEQLLDDDELQLPDLQCAVNNLLLLEDSGGWETLEQHLATLHDQHLKALCLFGTLCKQVESDSQVYQLTEHYAHFRSHTSDPQFIQHLAEIFGGRPTLELLRLQLEAGETFRTVTQIVAQTVGHALDVETETLLQQADKLLKTPDYSGLLHQLLHILKQLAPATSTTLEQGLLEGFRDHITSNWDDAIIRVQNQELLLLLGIPLIALVRHRALQIAASPTTQLPELQRLLRAPLLDSELLRELAEHLLKRTPLTAEQKATLAAARPHTPLTPQEAVLALLSGTADPRTCSFPTLLPKPWQLGVPELSRQLAECYLQHFETLVAEARHDHLDYALQLFTRHPTPELVELLITHFHFLINQHYHTCFDFIERNPDPRFIAPLTLHHREGEAAVGQLLFLLCTAHGEPLPEGINAESAQHGVGNTLSVRIPCGRCHTAYHYGLSLLYYNPDAIEQRQPFSDDDLWTPDTLMCKNCGTSLRFQMDAGFRSGLYLEMLTAHLLRISEDEAQRLANIRPLRFPKFLGRSMHPGKFLLRVTQELETETRTPEERVELLIELGRLRLELGENDAAEKALQQSMKLGGQSPDALFHLGVIAFQRKNLFEARLHFSQLVQTTQPEDFVLKEENLHQLASHYLDMLDRREVRRSGFKIMR
;
A
#
# COMPACT_ATOMS: atom_id res chain seq x y z
N MET A 1 8.90 -25.52 15.53
CA MET A 1 9.30 -25.00 14.23
C MET A 1 10.73 -25.43 13.98
N GLN A 2 10.98 -26.15 12.90
CA GLN A 2 12.34 -26.55 12.53
C GLN A 2 12.97 -25.42 11.70
N ILE A 3 13.62 -24.47 12.37
CA ILE A 3 14.42 -23.46 11.67
C ILE A 3 15.56 -24.20 10.96
N LEU A 4 15.67 -24.00 9.65
CA LEU A 4 16.74 -24.58 8.84
C LEU A 4 18.09 -24.06 9.35
N LYS A 5 19.07 -24.96 9.41
CA LYS A 5 20.42 -24.57 9.82
C LYS A 5 21.04 -23.65 8.76
N PRO A 6 21.90 -22.69 9.15
CA PRO A 6 22.60 -21.83 8.19
C PRO A 6 23.26 -22.64 7.06
N SER A 7 23.94 -23.73 7.38
CA SER A 7 24.57 -24.61 6.40
C SER A 7 23.62 -25.20 5.35
N GLN A 8 22.36 -25.48 5.71
CA GLN A 8 21.36 -25.96 4.75
C GLN A 8 20.92 -24.83 3.82
N LEU A 9 20.72 -23.63 4.34
CA LEU A 9 20.36 -22.45 3.55
C LEU A 9 21.48 -22.06 2.56
N LEU A 10 22.75 -22.22 2.92
CA LEU A 10 23.87 -21.96 2.02
C LEU A 10 23.88 -22.90 0.82
N VAL A 11 23.56 -24.19 1.01
CA VAL A 11 23.43 -25.14 -0.10
C VAL A 11 22.29 -24.73 -1.05
N LEU A 12 21.23 -24.09 -0.53
CA LEU A 12 20.12 -23.61 -1.36
C LEU A 12 20.50 -22.38 -2.22
N LEU A 13 21.49 -21.58 -1.80
CA LEU A 13 21.99 -20.46 -2.61
C LEU A 13 22.71 -20.91 -3.90
N GLU A 14 23.16 -22.16 -3.95
CA GLU A 14 23.85 -22.74 -5.11
C GLU A 14 22.89 -23.45 -6.07
N GLN A 15 21.60 -23.51 -5.74
CA GLN A 15 20.58 -24.15 -6.58
C GLN A 15 20.31 -23.34 -7.86
N PRO A 16 19.99 -24.01 -8.99
CA PRO A 16 19.70 -23.32 -10.25
C PRO A 16 18.44 -22.44 -10.17
N SER A 17 17.49 -22.79 -9.29
CA SER A 17 16.25 -22.04 -9.12
C SER A 17 16.51 -20.67 -8.50
N GLU A 18 16.27 -19.60 -9.26
CA GLU A 18 16.37 -18.22 -8.73
C GLU A 18 15.44 -17.98 -7.55
N ARG A 19 14.22 -18.54 -7.56
CA ARG A 19 13.27 -18.40 -6.46
C ARG A 19 13.81 -19.01 -5.17
N LEU A 20 14.39 -20.21 -5.23
CA LEU A 20 15.02 -20.81 -4.05
C LEU A 20 16.19 -19.98 -3.55
N ARG A 21 17.01 -19.42 -4.44
CA ARG A 21 18.12 -18.52 -4.06
C ARG A 21 17.62 -17.25 -3.36
N ARG A 22 16.60 -16.58 -3.90
CA ARG A 22 15.95 -15.41 -3.28
C ARG A 22 15.34 -15.75 -1.93
N TRP A 23 14.63 -16.87 -1.86
CA TRP A 23 14.01 -17.34 -0.62
C TRP A 23 15.06 -17.69 0.46
N ALA A 24 16.11 -18.43 0.10
CA ALA A 24 17.19 -18.77 1.02
C ALA A 24 17.94 -17.51 1.50
N THR A 25 18.12 -16.52 0.62
CA THR A 25 18.65 -15.21 0.99
C THR A 25 17.78 -14.53 2.04
N TYR A 26 16.45 -14.48 1.83
CA TYR A 26 15.52 -13.93 2.81
C TYR A 26 15.62 -14.66 4.17
N GLN A 27 15.62 -16.00 4.17
CA GLN A 27 15.73 -16.80 5.39
C GLN A 27 17.04 -16.53 6.16
N LEU A 28 18.17 -16.43 5.44
CA LEU A 28 19.46 -16.09 6.04
C LEU A 28 19.46 -14.69 6.66
N LEU A 29 18.84 -13.71 5.99
CA LEU A 29 18.76 -12.34 6.47
C LEU A 29 17.84 -12.18 7.67
N GLU A 30 16.78 -12.97 7.80
CA GLU A 30 15.89 -12.90 8.97
C GLU A 30 16.41 -13.69 10.17
N HIS A 31 16.99 -14.88 9.96
CA HIS A 31 17.27 -15.81 11.05
C HIS A 31 18.75 -16.07 11.33
N CYS A 32 19.67 -15.66 10.46
CA CYS A 32 21.09 -16.03 10.56
C CYS A 32 22.03 -14.83 10.54
N GLN A 33 21.56 -13.64 10.92
CA GLN A 33 22.38 -12.42 10.91
C GLN A 33 23.67 -12.54 11.73
N ASP A 34 23.67 -13.31 12.83
CA ASP A 34 24.84 -13.54 13.67
C ASP A 34 25.98 -14.30 12.95
N HIS A 35 25.67 -14.98 11.85
CA HIS A 35 26.63 -15.73 11.02
C HIS A 35 26.84 -15.06 9.65
N ALA A 36 26.54 -13.76 9.53
CA ALA A 36 26.62 -13.02 8.28
C ALA A 36 27.95 -13.17 7.54
N ASP A 37 29.06 -13.30 8.29
CA ASP A 37 30.37 -13.50 7.71
C ASP A 37 30.52 -14.80 6.90
N GLU A 38 29.72 -15.82 7.17
CA GLU A 38 29.83 -17.08 6.43
C GLU A 38 29.26 -16.96 5.01
N PHE A 39 28.35 -16.02 4.77
CA PHE A 39 27.53 -16.02 3.54
C PHE A 39 27.42 -14.67 2.82
N ALA A 40 27.75 -13.56 3.48
CA ALA A 40 27.75 -12.23 2.86
C ALA A 40 28.55 -12.19 1.55
N GLY A 41 29.68 -12.91 1.50
CA GLY A 41 30.51 -13.00 0.29
C GLY A 41 29.84 -13.73 -0.88
N THR A 42 28.98 -14.71 -0.60
CA THR A 42 28.19 -15.42 -1.62
C THR A 42 27.09 -14.52 -2.16
N LEU A 43 26.36 -13.84 -1.27
CA LEU A 43 25.31 -12.88 -1.66
C LEU A 43 25.88 -11.73 -2.51
N PHE A 44 26.99 -11.14 -2.06
CA PHE A 44 27.67 -10.03 -2.74
C PHE A 44 28.13 -10.37 -4.17
N LYS A 45 28.42 -11.65 -4.45
CA LYS A 45 28.85 -12.12 -5.78
C LYS A 45 27.69 -12.65 -6.64
N SER A 46 26.46 -12.60 -6.14
CA SER A 46 25.30 -13.09 -6.86
C SER A 46 25.09 -12.36 -8.18
N GLU A 47 24.66 -13.11 -9.20
CA GLU A 47 24.22 -12.58 -10.49
C GLU A 47 22.84 -11.90 -10.37
N LEU A 48 22.05 -12.28 -9.36
CA LEU A 48 20.74 -11.68 -9.07
C LEU A 48 20.94 -10.37 -8.31
N GLU A 49 20.45 -9.26 -8.89
CA GLU A 49 20.70 -7.91 -8.39
C GLU A 49 20.13 -7.68 -6.99
N ASP A 50 18.91 -8.14 -6.74
CA ASP A 50 18.22 -8.08 -5.46
C ASP A 50 18.96 -8.84 -4.34
N VAL A 51 19.46 -10.04 -4.65
CA VAL A 51 20.28 -10.83 -3.72
C VAL A 51 21.60 -10.12 -3.41
N ARG A 52 22.22 -9.52 -4.43
CA ARG A 52 23.49 -8.78 -4.29
C ARG A 52 23.31 -7.54 -3.42
N GLU A 53 22.26 -6.76 -3.66
CA GLU A 53 21.91 -5.59 -2.84
C GLU A 53 21.64 -5.96 -1.39
N ALA A 54 20.91 -7.05 -1.15
CA ALA A 54 20.67 -7.54 0.20
C ALA A 54 21.98 -7.97 0.90
N GLY A 55 22.93 -8.54 0.15
CA GLY A 55 24.29 -8.81 0.61
C GLY A 55 25.05 -7.54 0.99
N VAL A 56 24.97 -6.48 0.20
CA VAL A 56 25.57 -5.17 0.50
C VAL A 56 24.99 -4.57 1.79
N TYR A 57 23.66 -4.61 1.94
CA TYR A 57 22.99 -4.14 3.15
C TYR A 57 23.45 -4.91 4.39
N LEU A 58 23.54 -6.24 4.30
CA LEU A 58 24.03 -7.10 5.38
C LEU A 58 25.47 -6.76 5.78
N ILE A 59 26.36 -6.57 4.80
CA ILE A 59 27.77 -6.19 5.02
C ILE A 59 27.86 -4.88 5.83
N GLY A 60 27.08 -3.87 5.44
CA GLY A 60 27.03 -2.59 6.15
C GLY A 60 26.50 -2.75 7.57
N ARG A 61 25.36 -3.41 7.72
CA ARG A 61 24.68 -3.61 9.02
C ARG A 61 25.54 -4.38 10.02
N GLN A 62 26.28 -5.39 9.57
CA GLN A 62 27.15 -6.22 10.41
C GLN A 62 28.60 -5.69 10.48
N ARG A 63 28.87 -4.55 9.84
CA ARG A 63 30.19 -3.90 9.80
C ARG A 63 31.33 -4.85 9.36
N LEU A 64 31.12 -5.59 8.27
CA LEU A 64 32.10 -6.57 7.79
C LEU A 64 33.26 -5.89 7.02
N GLU A 65 34.29 -5.44 7.75
CA GLU A 65 35.39 -4.61 7.24
C GLU A 65 36.14 -5.17 6.02
N ARG A 66 36.24 -6.50 5.89
CA ARG A 66 36.93 -7.15 4.74
C ARG A 66 36.31 -6.81 3.37
N PHE A 67 35.05 -6.34 3.34
CA PHE A 67 34.35 -5.94 2.12
C PHE A 67 34.49 -4.45 1.78
N THR A 68 35.19 -3.66 2.60
CA THR A 68 35.38 -2.23 2.39
C THR A 68 35.92 -1.90 0.99
N PHE A 69 37.02 -2.54 0.58
CA PHE A 69 37.64 -2.26 -0.73
C PHE A 69 36.76 -2.69 -1.92
N PRO A 70 36.16 -3.91 -1.92
CA PRO A 70 35.14 -4.26 -2.90
C PRO A 70 33.99 -3.26 -3.00
N LEU A 71 33.44 -2.80 -1.87
CA LEU A 71 32.33 -1.85 -1.84
C LEU A 71 32.71 -0.49 -2.44
N LEU A 72 33.90 0.04 -2.13
CA LEU A 72 34.41 1.27 -2.76
C LEU A 72 34.49 1.13 -4.29
N GLY A 73 34.95 -0.02 -4.76
CA GLY A 73 35.03 -0.32 -6.19
C GLY A 73 33.66 -0.42 -6.87
N TRP A 74 32.63 -0.89 -6.17
CA TRP A 74 31.25 -0.90 -6.68
C TRP A 74 30.63 0.49 -6.65
N PHE A 75 30.73 1.20 -5.52
CA PHE A 75 30.22 2.57 -5.38
C PHE A 75 30.72 3.51 -6.50
N SER A 76 31.96 3.32 -6.96
CA SER A 76 32.55 4.15 -8.01
C SER A 76 32.11 3.76 -9.44
N ARG A 77 31.58 2.55 -9.65
CA ARG A 77 31.26 2.00 -10.99
C ARG A 77 29.77 1.76 -11.21
N SER A 78 28.99 1.59 -10.15
CA SER A 78 27.54 1.37 -10.22
C SER A 78 26.78 2.68 -10.30
N ALA A 79 25.51 2.58 -10.70
CA ALA A 79 24.53 3.66 -10.67
C ALA A 79 23.24 3.17 -9.99
N GLY A 80 22.34 4.09 -9.65
CA GLY A 80 21.03 3.76 -9.10
C GLY A 80 21.08 3.05 -7.74
N GLU A 81 20.20 2.05 -7.56
CA GLU A 81 19.94 1.38 -6.28
C GLU A 81 21.19 0.77 -5.65
N LEU A 82 22.01 0.07 -6.45
CA LEU A 82 23.23 -0.54 -5.97
C LEU A 82 24.26 0.50 -5.47
N ARG A 83 24.37 1.66 -6.13
CA ARG A 83 25.27 2.74 -5.66
C ARG A 83 24.80 3.28 -4.31
N ARG A 84 23.48 3.51 -4.16
CA ARG A 84 22.86 3.93 -2.89
C ARG A 84 23.07 2.90 -1.78
N ALA A 85 22.88 1.62 -2.07
CA ALA A 85 23.13 0.53 -1.11
C ALA A 85 24.59 0.50 -0.67
N CYS A 86 25.54 0.63 -1.61
CA CYS A 86 26.96 0.71 -1.28
C CYS A 86 27.29 1.94 -0.43
N ALA A 87 26.70 3.10 -0.72
CA ALA A 87 26.89 4.32 0.08
C ALA A 87 26.48 4.07 1.53
N THR A 88 25.29 3.55 1.78
CA THR A 88 24.81 3.23 3.14
C THR A 88 25.67 2.19 3.85
N ALA A 89 26.15 1.17 3.14
CA ALA A 89 27.06 0.19 3.72
C ALA A 89 28.43 0.80 4.09
N LEU A 90 28.98 1.65 3.22
CA LEU A 90 30.26 2.33 3.44
C LEU A 90 30.17 3.37 4.56
N THR A 91 29.04 4.07 4.71
CA THR A 91 28.77 4.95 5.87
C THR A 91 28.89 4.19 7.18
N SER A 92 28.31 2.98 7.24
CA SER A 92 28.35 2.12 8.43
C SER A 92 29.75 1.59 8.75
N LEU A 93 30.59 1.41 7.73
CA LEU A 93 31.99 0.94 7.85
C LEU A 93 32.99 2.08 8.09
N CYS A 94 32.64 3.32 7.71
CA CYS A 94 33.43 4.54 7.82
C CYS A 94 34.91 4.40 7.41
N PRO A 95 35.24 3.97 6.18
CA PRO A 95 36.63 3.92 5.74
C PRO A 95 37.16 5.33 5.46
N PRO A 96 38.47 5.58 5.65
CA PRO A 96 39.03 6.94 5.74
C PRO A 96 38.84 7.80 4.47
N ASN A 97 38.77 7.19 3.29
CA ASN A 97 38.62 7.92 2.03
C ASN A 97 37.15 8.15 1.61
N PHE A 98 36.20 7.48 2.26
CA PHE A 98 34.80 7.53 1.84
C PHE A 98 34.10 8.87 2.08
N PRO A 99 34.32 9.60 3.20
CA PRO A 99 33.71 10.91 3.37
C PRO A 99 33.99 11.86 2.21
N ASN A 100 35.23 11.87 1.68
CA ASN A 100 35.59 12.70 0.54
C ASN A 100 34.92 12.24 -0.76
N LEU A 101 34.81 10.91 -0.98
CA LEU A 101 34.10 10.37 -2.14
C LEU A 101 32.59 10.69 -2.09
N LEU A 102 32.01 10.67 -0.90
CA LEU A 102 30.60 11.01 -0.68
C LEU A 102 30.36 12.51 -0.92
N LYS A 103 31.23 13.40 -0.42
CA LYS A 103 31.19 14.84 -0.70
C LYS A 103 31.31 15.12 -2.20
N HIS A 104 32.24 14.46 -2.89
CA HIS A 104 32.38 14.62 -4.34
C HIS A 104 31.14 14.15 -5.10
N TRP A 105 30.50 13.05 -4.67
CA TRP A 105 29.25 12.60 -5.27
C TRP A 105 28.11 13.60 -5.01
N LEU A 106 28.02 14.17 -3.82
CA LEU A 106 27.07 15.24 -3.50
C LEU A 106 27.27 16.46 -4.42
N GLU A 107 28.51 16.94 -4.57
CA GLU A 107 28.85 18.07 -5.46
C GLU A 107 28.38 17.79 -6.89
N GLN A 108 28.67 16.60 -7.43
CA GLN A 108 28.20 16.18 -8.75
C GLN A 108 26.67 16.25 -8.88
N LEU A 109 25.93 15.78 -7.87
CA LEU A 109 24.47 15.78 -7.87
C LEU A 109 23.86 17.19 -7.74
N LEU A 110 24.57 18.10 -7.05
CA LEU A 110 24.16 19.49 -6.92
C LEU A 110 24.45 20.27 -8.21
N ASP A 111 25.54 19.97 -8.89
CA ASP A 111 25.93 20.60 -10.16
C ASP A 111 25.16 20.06 -11.37
N ASP A 112 24.64 18.83 -11.31
CA ASP A 112 23.88 18.22 -12.42
C ASP A 112 22.55 18.94 -12.67
N ASP A 113 22.24 19.21 -13.94
CA ASP A 113 20.96 19.79 -14.37
C ASP A 113 19.82 18.75 -14.25
N GLU A 114 20.12 17.46 -14.38
CA GLU A 114 19.14 16.39 -14.19
C GLU A 114 18.89 16.10 -12.70
N LEU A 115 17.63 16.25 -12.26
CA LEU A 115 17.26 16.02 -10.87
C LEU A 115 17.21 14.52 -10.51
N GLN A 116 18.29 14.02 -9.90
CA GLN A 116 18.36 12.66 -9.34
C GLN A 116 18.01 12.66 -7.84
N LEU A 117 16.75 12.96 -7.51
CA LEU A 117 16.29 13.13 -6.13
C LEU A 117 16.61 11.93 -5.19
N PRO A 118 16.44 10.65 -5.59
CA PRO A 118 16.77 9.52 -4.71
C PRO A 118 18.26 9.42 -4.37
N ASP A 119 19.13 9.78 -5.31
CA ASP A 119 20.58 9.78 -5.12
C ASP A 119 21.03 10.95 -4.24
N LEU A 120 20.46 12.14 -4.48
CA LEU A 120 20.67 13.31 -3.63
C LEU A 120 20.26 13.02 -2.18
N GLN A 121 19.04 12.50 -1.98
CA GLN A 121 18.56 12.17 -0.64
C GLN A 121 19.44 11.12 0.04
N CYS A 122 19.93 10.12 -0.70
CA CYS A 122 20.86 9.12 -0.19
C CYS A 122 22.20 9.75 0.22
N ALA A 123 22.79 10.61 -0.61
CA ALA A 123 24.06 11.26 -0.34
C ALA A 123 23.99 12.15 0.91
N VAL A 124 22.96 13.00 0.99
CA VAL A 124 22.73 13.91 2.13
C VAL A 124 22.51 13.13 3.43
N ASN A 125 21.63 12.11 3.44
CA ASN A 125 21.38 11.29 4.63
C ASN A 125 22.65 10.62 5.14
N ASN A 126 23.44 10.04 4.24
CA ASN A 126 24.67 9.34 4.61
C ASN A 126 25.76 10.30 5.10
N LEU A 127 25.84 11.52 4.57
CA LEU A 127 26.83 12.50 4.99
C LEU A 127 26.58 12.97 6.42
N LEU A 128 25.31 13.16 6.81
CA LEU A 128 24.95 13.52 8.19
C LEU A 128 25.22 12.38 9.20
N LEU A 129 25.13 11.12 8.76
CA LEU A 129 25.42 9.96 9.61
C LEU A 129 26.92 9.74 9.86
N LEU A 130 27.81 10.39 9.11
CA LEU A 130 29.26 10.29 9.32
C LEU A 130 29.70 11.26 10.42
N GLU A 131 29.95 10.73 11.61
CA GLU A 131 30.57 11.45 12.74
C GLU A 131 31.88 12.12 12.29
N ASP A 132 32.16 13.34 12.78
CA ASP A 132 33.36 14.15 12.50
C ASP A 132 33.59 14.60 11.04
N SER A 133 32.64 14.35 10.13
CA SER A 133 32.79 14.71 8.70
C SER A 133 32.53 16.19 8.38
N GLY A 134 32.04 16.98 9.36
CA GLY A 134 31.51 18.33 9.13
C GLY A 134 30.34 18.33 8.13
N GLY A 135 29.56 17.24 8.13
CA GLY A 135 28.49 17.01 7.16
C GLY A 135 27.38 18.05 7.27
N TRP A 136 27.01 18.43 8.50
CA TRP A 136 26.02 19.47 8.76
C TRP A 136 26.44 20.82 8.15
N GLU A 137 27.65 21.29 8.46
CA GLU A 137 28.17 22.57 7.97
C GLU A 137 28.30 22.58 6.45
N THR A 138 28.71 21.46 5.86
CA THR A 138 28.82 21.33 4.40
C THR A 138 27.43 21.48 3.74
N LEU A 139 26.40 20.82 4.29
CA LEU A 139 25.05 20.86 3.74
C LEU A 139 24.36 22.20 3.96
N GLU A 140 24.59 22.84 5.10
CA GLU A 140 24.10 24.18 5.41
C GLU A 140 24.70 25.22 4.45
N GLN A 141 26.00 25.15 4.16
CA GLN A 141 26.65 26.00 3.17
C GLN A 141 26.07 25.81 1.77
N HIS A 142 25.79 24.57 1.36
CA HIS A 142 25.13 24.31 0.09
C HIS A 142 23.70 24.84 0.06
N LEU A 143 22.93 24.67 1.13
CA LEU A 143 21.58 25.20 1.24
C LEU A 143 21.56 26.73 1.03
N ALA A 144 22.54 27.44 1.59
CA ALA A 144 22.74 28.88 1.39
C ALA A 144 23.07 29.29 -0.05
N THR A 145 23.36 28.35 -0.96
CA THR A 145 23.65 28.62 -2.37
C THR A 145 22.52 28.19 -3.31
N LEU A 146 21.58 27.36 -2.83
CA LEU A 146 20.55 26.70 -3.65
C LEU A 146 19.26 27.51 -3.81
N HIS A 147 19.32 28.83 -3.68
CA HIS A 147 18.16 29.71 -3.69
C HIS A 147 17.26 29.54 -4.94
N ASP A 148 17.85 29.29 -6.11
CA ASP A 148 17.11 29.12 -7.38
C ASP A 148 16.71 27.66 -7.68
N GLN A 149 17.18 26.69 -6.89
CA GLN A 149 16.98 25.25 -7.13
C GLN A 149 16.03 24.64 -6.09
N HIS A 150 14.75 25.05 -6.15
CA HIS A 150 13.70 24.74 -5.16
C HIS A 150 13.69 23.28 -4.66
N LEU A 151 13.66 22.30 -5.57
CA LEU A 151 13.55 20.88 -5.18
C LEU A 151 14.80 20.35 -4.48
N LYS A 152 15.99 20.82 -4.87
CA LYS A 152 17.26 20.46 -4.21
C LYS A 152 17.35 21.11 -2.83
N ALA A 153 17.02 22.40 -2.74
CA ALA A 153 16.95 23.13 -1.47
C ALA A 153 15.97 22.48 -0.48
N LEU A 154 14.77 22.14 -0.93
CA LEU A 154 13.77 21.44 -0.12
C LEU A 154 14.27 20.08 0.36
N CYS A 155 14.95 19.30 -0.50
CA CYS A 155 15.52 18.01 -0.14
C CYS A 155 16.59 18.15 0.97
N LEU A 156 17.49 19.12 0.84
CA LEU A 156 18.52 19.38 1.85
C LEU A 156 17.90 19.87 3.15
N PHE A 157 17.00 20.85 3.08
CA PHE A 157 16.30 21.42 4.23
C PHE A 157 15.53 20.35 5.01
N GLY A 158 14.70 19.55 4.33
CA GLY A 158 13.92 18.50 4.97
C GLY A 158 14.76 17.40 5.60
N THR A 159 15.94 17.10 5.04
CA THR A 159 16.87 16.14 5.63
C THR A 159 17.61 16.73 6.84
N LEU A 160 18.02 18.00 6.79
CA LEU A 160 18.62 18.71 7.93
C LEU A 160 17.65 18.77 9.11
N CYS A 161 16.37 19.10 8.87
CA CYS A 161 15.34 19.09 9.92
C CYS A 161 15.23 17.74 10.65
N LYS A 162 15.47 16.61 9.98
CA LYS A 162 15.36 15.28 10.59
C LYS A 162 16.52 14.90 11.51
N GLN A 163 17.66 15.58 11.40
CA GLN A 163 18.89 15.26 12.15
C GLN A 163 19.37 16.46 13.00
N VAL A 164 18.44 17.28 13.48
CA VAL A 164 18.73 18.37 14.40
C VAL A 164 19.09 17.80 15.78
N GLU A 165 20.19 18.26 16.34
CA GLU A 165 20.68 17.88 17.67
C GLU A 165 20.77 19.06 18.65
N SER A 166 20.78 20.30 18.14
CA SER A 166 20.95 21.51 18.97
C SER A 166 20.00 22.65 18.59
N ASP A 167 19.80 23.55 19.54
CA ASP A 167 19.03 24.79 19.39
C ASP A 167 19.66 25.74 18.36
N SER A 168 21.00 25.82 18.32
CA SER A 168 21.74 26.57 17.30
C SER A 168 21.41 26.11 15.88
N GLN A 169 21.23 24.81 15.66
CA GLN A 169 20.88 24.27 14.35
C GLN A 169 19.44 24.62 13.96
N VAL A 170 18.50 24.58 14.92
CA VAL A 170 17.13 25.06 14.69
C VAL A 170 17.14 26.54 14.32
N TYR A 171 17.90 27.35 15.05
CA TYR A 171 18.04 28.78 14.78
C TYR A 171 18.55 29.04 13.36
N GLN A 172 19.62 28.36 12.92
CA GLN A 172 20.13 28.44 11.55
C GLN A 172 19.07 28.03 10.51
N LEU A 173 18.33 26.95 10.76
CA LEU A 173 17.25 26.52 9.86
C LEU A 173 16.13 27.56 9.76
N THR A 174 15.83 28.31 10.83
CA THR A 174 14.86 29.40 10.76
C THR A 174 15.33 30.59 9.92
N GLU A 175 16.65 30.86 9.89
CA GLU A 175 17.23 31.87 9.00
C GLU A 175 17.04 31.47 7.53
N HIS A 176 17.38 30.24 7.17
CA HIS A 176 17.14 29.69 5.83
C HIS A 176 15.64 29.68 5.47
N TYR A 177 14.80 29.28 6.42
CA TYR A 177 13.35 29.30 6.24
C TYR A 177 12.83 30.70 5.93
N ALA A 178 13.33 31.76 6.60
CA ALA A 178 12.91 33.14 6.34
C ALA A 178 13.16 33.55 4.87
N HIS A 179 14.27 33.09 4.29
CA HIS A 179 14.54 33.29 2.86
C HIS A 179 13.51 32.54 1.98
N PHE A 180 13.34 31.23 2.16
CA PHE A 180 12.42 30.45 1.31
C PHE A 180 10.96 30.89 1.46
N ARG A 181 10.57 31.25 2.67
CA ARG A 181 9.25 31.81 3.01
C ARG A 181 8.90 33.00 2.12
N SER A 182 9.82 33.94 1.96
CA SER A 182 9.61 35.19 1.20
C SER A 182 9.68 34.98 -0.34
N HIS A 183 10.45 33.99 -0.81
CA HIS A 183 10.69 33.81 -2.25
C HIS A 183 9.80 32.74 -2.90
N THR A 184 9.54 31.63 -2.21
CA THR A 184 8.80 30.48 -2.77
C THR A 184 7.43 30.29 -2.12
N SER A 185 7.27 30.66 -0.83
CA SER A 185 6.04 30.45 -0.06
C SER A 185 5.51 29.01 -0.09
N ASP A 186 6.40 28.01 -0.26
CA ASP A 186 6.03 26.60 -0.25
C ASP A 186 5.77 26.11 1.19
N PRO A 187 4.57 25.63 1.52
CA PRO A 187 4.24 25.14 2.86
C PRO A 187 5.03 23.90 3.29
N GLN A 188 5.75 23.22 2.39
CA GLN A 188 6.56 22.05 2.75
C GLN A 188 7.74 22.41 3.66
N PHE A 189 8.30 23.61 3.55
CA PHE A 189 9.37 24.06 4.45
C PHE A 189 8.90 24.19 5.91
N ILE A 190 7.74 24.81 6.15
CA ILE A 190 7.18 24.92 7.50
C ILE A 190 6.74 23.56 8.04
N GLN A 191 6.30 22.64 7.17
CA GLN A 191 6.00 21.26 7.57
C GLN A 191 7.25 20.53 8.05
N HIS A 192 8.39 20.66 7.36
CA HIS A 192 9.65 20.07 7.81
C HIS A 192 10.17 20.68 9.12
N LEU A 193 10.01 21.99 9.32
CA LEU A 193 10.29 22.60 10.62
C LEU A 193 9.41 22.04 11.73
N ALA A 194 8.11 21.87 11.48
CA ALA A 194 7.19 21.29 12.46
C ALA A 194 7.53 19.83 12.79
N GLU A 195 8.04 19.06 11.82
CA GLU A 195 8.45 17.67 12.01
C GLU A 195 9.59 17.49 13.03
N ILE A 196 10.43 18.51 13.25
CA ILE A 196 11.51 18.49 14.26
C ILE A 196 10.96 18.16 15.66
N PHE A 197 9.78 18.68 15.98
CA PHE A 197 9.20 18.63 17.33
C PHE A 197 8.20 17.49 17.51
N GLY A 198 7.76 16.84 16.43
CA GLY A 198 6.65 15.90 16.46
C GLY A 198 5.33 16.57 16.84
N GLY A 199 4.50 15.90 17.66
CA GLY A 199 3.35 16.52 18.30
C GLY A 199 2.19 16.89 17.38
N ARG A 200 2.10 16.30 16.18
CA ARG A 200 0.99 16.53 15.23
C ARG A 200 -0.41 16.40 15.86
N PRO A 201 -0.70 15.43 16.75
CA PRO A 201 -2.00 15.34 17.40
C PRO A 201 -2.30 16.55 18.31
N THR A 202 -1.29 17.07 19.01
CA THR A 202 -1.41 18.29 19.83
C THR A 202 -1.68 19.52 18.97
N LEU A 203 -1.02 19.65 17.80
CA LEU A 203 -1.30 20.72 16.85
C LEU A 203 -2.71 20.62 16.27
N GLU A 204 -3.17 19.42 15.94
CA GLU A 204 -4.53 19.22 15.41
C GLU A 204 -5.59 19.50 16.47
N LEU A 205 -5.38 19.09 17.72
CA LEU A 205 -6.25 19.47 18.83
C LEU A 205 -6.31 20.98 18.99
N LEU A 206 -5.15 21.66 19.00
CA LEU A 206 -5.08 23.11 19.09
C LEU A 206 -5.87 23.77 17.96
N ARG A 207 -5.63 23.32 16.72
CA ARG A 207 -6.34 23.82 15.54
C ARG A 207 -7.86 23.68 15.68
N LEU A 208 -8.35 22.48 16.00
CA LEU A 208 -9.78 22.20 16.11
C LEU A 208 -10.45 23.04 17.21
N GLN A 209 -9.76 23.25 18.34
CA GLN A 209 -10.30 24.07 19.42
C GLN A 209 -10.30 25.57 19.07
N LEU A 210 -9.25 26.07 18.42
CA LEU A 210 -9.22 27.45 17.92
C LEU A 210 -10.30 27.70 16.84
N GLU A 211 -10.50 26.75 15.93
CA GLU A 211 -11.58 26.80 14.92
C GLU A 211 -12.97 26.76 15.59
N ALA A 212 -13.11 26.09 16.73
CA ALA A 212 -14.34 26.09 17.55
C ALA A 212 -14.56 27.40 18.35
N GLY A 213 -13.60 28.34 18.32
CA GLY A 213 -13.68 29.64 18.99
C GLY A 213 -13.11 29.66 20.40
N GLU A 214 -12.44 28.60 20.85
CA GLU A 214 -11.71 28.59 22.13
C GLU A 214 -10.47 29.47 22.07
N THR A 215 -10.03 29.99 23.23
CA THR A 215 -8.79 30.79 23.31
C THR A 215 -7.57 29.92 23.56
N PHE A 216 -6.37 30.43 23.24
CA PHE A 216 -5.13 29.68 23.46
C PHE A 216 -4.95 29.30 24.94
N ARG A 217 -5.36 30.17 25.85
CA ARG A 217 -5.43 29.88 27.28
C ARG A 217 -6.31 28.67 27.60
N THR A 218 -7.54 28.62 27.09
CA THR A 218 -8.46 27.50 27.36
C THR A 218 -7.88 26.18 26.86
N VAL A 219 -7.31 26.19 25.66
CA VAL A 219 -6.66 24.99 25.10
C VAL A 219 -5.48 24.54 25.96
N THR A 220 -4.65 25.48 26.42
CA THR A 220 -3.51 25.18 27.32
C THR A 220 -3.98 24.56 28.63
N GLN A 221 -5.08 25.05 29.20
CA GLN A 221 -5.68 24.48 30.41
C GLN A 221 -6.17 23.05 30.19
N ILE A 222 -6.83 22.79 29.06
CA ILE A 222 -7.28 21.43 28.68
C ILE A 222 -6.07 20.50 28.58
N VAL A 223 -5.03 20.89 27.85
CA VAL A 223 -3.81 20.07 27.68
C VAL A 223 -3.13 19.83 29.03
N ALA A 224 -2.91 20.87 29.83
CA ALA A 224 -2.27 20.77 31.15
C ALA A 224 -3.06 19.85 32.08
N GLN A 225 -4.39 20.00 32.13
CA GLN A 225 -5.26 19.14 32.92
C GLN A 225 -5.12 17.68 32.47
N THR A 226 -5.14 17.42 31.17
CA THR A 226 -5.04 16.06 30.61
C THR A 226 -3.72 15.37 30.96
N VAL A 227 -2.60 16.09 30.92
CA VAL A 227 -1.27 15.56 31.29
C VAL A 227 -0.96 15.63 32.79
N GLY A 228 -1.94 16.05 33.60
CA GLY A 228 -1.82 16.17 35.06
C GLY A 228 -0.83 17.24 35.51
N HIS A 229 -0.68 18.31 34.76
CA HIS A 229 0.17 19.46 35.08
C HIS A 229 -0.69 20.58 35.69
N ALA A 230 -0.25 21.13 36.82
CA ALA A 230 -0.94 22.22 37.51
C ALA A 230 -0.37 23.57 37.03
N LEU A 231 -1.23 24.44 36.50
CA LEU A 231 -0.85 25.79 36.12
C LEU A 231 -0.87 26.70 37.34
N ASP A 232 0.21 27.44 37.56
CA ASP A 232 0.29 28.44 38.62
C ASP A 232 -0.27 29.80 38.19
N VAL A 233 -0.37 30.73 39.15
CA VAL A 233 -0.94 32.06 38.91
C VAL A 233 -0.10 32.84 37.89
N GLU A 234 1.22 32.65 37.90
CA GLU A 234 2.12 33.30 36.95
C GLU A 234 1.83 32.84 35.52
N THR A 235 1.82 31.52 35.28
CA THR A 235 1.50 30.95 33.97
C THR A 235 0.12 31.38 33.46
N GLU A 236 -0.88 31.42 34.33
CA GLU A 236 -2.23 31.89 33.99
C GLU A 236 -2.25 33.36 33.55
N THR A 237 -1.46 34.23 34.20
CA THR A 237 -1.34 35.64 33.78
C THR A 237 -0.61 35.76 32.44
N LEU A 238 0.40 34.91 32.21
CA LEU A 238 1.12 34.89 30.94
C LEU A 238 0.21 34.46 29.77
N LEU A 239 -0.64 33.46 29.96
CA LEU A 239 -1.60 33.00 28.96
C LEU A 239 -2.67 34.05 28.64
N GLN A 240 -3.16 34.78 29.65
CA GLN A 240 -4.09 35.89 29.44
C GLN A 240 -3.48 37.04 28.62
N GLN A 241 -2.18 37.29 28.79
CA GLN A 241 -1.45 38.29 28.00
C GLN A 241 -1.28 37.82 26.56
N ALA A 242 -0.96 36.54 26.33
CA ALA A 242 -0.87 35.95 24.99
C ALA A 242 -2.20 36.07 24.22
N ASP A 243 -3.34 35.76 24.85
CA ASP A 243 -4.68 35.92 24.24
C ASP A 243 -5.00 37.38 23.86
N LYS A 244 -4.45 38.37 24.57
CA LYS A 244 -4.59 39.78 24.21
C LYS A 244 -3.71 40.13 23.02
N LEU A 245 -2.47 39.65 23.01
CA LEU A 245 -1.51 39.88 21.93
C LEU A 245 -1.96 39.25 20.61
N LEU A 246 -2.62 38.08 20.65
CA LEU A 246 -3.22 37.44 19.47
C LEU A 246 -4.29 38.28 18.77
N LYS A 247 -4.88 39.28 19.45
CA LYS A 247 -5.86 40.21 18.86
C LYS A 247 -5.21 41.45 18.24
N THR A 248 -3.89 41.56 18.34
CA THR A 248 -3.09 42.69 17.86
C THR A 248 -2.00 42.20 16.91
N PRO A 249 -1.52 43.03 15.97
CA PRO A 249 -0.42 42.65 15.07
C PRO A 249 0.97 42.74 15.76
N ASP A 250 1.07 42.45 17.06
CA ASP A 250 2.32 42.48 17.83
C ASP A 250 2.91 41.06 17.97
N TYR A 251 3.47 40.56 16.87
CA TYR A 251 4.06 39.21 16.82
C TYR A 251 5.35 39.10 17.63
N SER A 252 6.16 40.17 17.70
CA SER A 252 7.36 40.19 18.54
C SER A 252 7.00 40.09 20.03
N GLY A 253 5.99 40.83 20.48
CA GLY A 253 5.45 40.70 21.83
C GLY A 253 4.91 39.31 22.11
N LEU A 254 4.17 38.73 21.15
CA LEU A 254 3.63 37.37 21.26
C LEU A 254 4.74 36.32 21.41
N LEU A 255 5.80 36.37 20.60
CA LEU A 255 6.92 35.43 20.68
C LEU A 255 7.70 35.55 22.00
N HIS A 256 7.91 36.78 22.49
CA HIS A 256 8.48 36.99 23.82
C HIS A 256 7.61 36.33 24.90
N GLN A 257 6.30 36.46 24.78
CA GLN A 257 5.34 35.84 25.70
C GLN A 257 5.39 34.32 25.64
N LEU A 258 5.43 33.72 24.44
CA LEU A 258 5.51 32.27 24.25
C LEU A 258 6.80 31.68 24.80
N LEU A 259 7.93 32.40 24.72
CA LEU A 259 9.19 31.99 25.35
C LEU A 259 9.08 31.89 26.88
N HIS A 260 8.38 32.84 27.53
CA HIS A 260 8.14 32.77 28.97
C HIS A 260 7.18 31.63 29.33
N ILE A 261 6.13 31.42 28.54
CA ILE A 261 5.19 30.30 28.73
C ILE A 261 5.93 28.96 28.60
N LEU A 262 6.78 28.79 27.58
CA LEU A 262 7.58 27.57 27.39
C LEU A 262 8.42 27.23 28.62
N LYS A 263 9.10 28.23 29.20
CA LYS A 263 9.95 28.07 30.38
C LYS A 263 9.17 27.70 31.65
N GLN A 264 7.92 28.11 31.75
CA GLN A 264 7.05 27.75 32.88
C GLN A 264 6.44 26.35 32.71
N LEU A 265 6.08 25.96 31.48
CA LEU A 265 5.41 24.69 31.22
C LEU A 265 6.36 23.47 31.22
N ALA A 266 7.62 23.66 30.83
CA ALA A 266 8.60 22.58 30.77
C ALA A 266 10.01 23.07 31.13
N PRO A 267 10.86 22.22 31.74
CA PRO A 267 12.18 22.62 32.19
C PRO A 267 13.10 22.95 31.01
N ALA A 268 13.95 23.97 31.18
CA ALA A 268 14.85 24.47 30.14
C ALA A 268 15.80 23.41 29.55
N THR A 269 16.14 22.37 30.31
CA THR A 269 16.98 21.27 29.84
C THR A 269 16.31 20.37 28.80
N SER A 270 14.98 20.43 28.67
CA SER A 270 14.19 19.61 27.73
C SER A 270 13.51 20.42 26.63
N THR A 271 13.74 21.73 26.56
CA THR A 271 13.06 22.64 25.62
C THR A 271 14.02 23.47 24.78
N THR A 272 15.27 23.03 24.65
CA THR A 272 16.32 23.76 23.93
C THR A 272 15.95 23.97 22.46
N LEU A 273 15.47 22.93 21.78
CA LEU A 273 15.06 23.02 20.37
C LEU A 273 13.87 23.97 20.18
N GLU A 274 12.86 23.84 21.04
CA GLU A 274 11.66 24.69 21.04
C GLU A 274 12.01 26.15 21.27
N GLN A 275 12.95 26.42 22.18
CA GLN A 275 13.47 27.76 22.43
C GLN A 275 14.18 28.30 21.19
N GLY A 276 15.05 27.52 20.55
CA GLY A 276 15.76 27.91 19.32
C GLY A 276 14.80 28.33 18.19
N LEU A 277 13.68 27.62 18.03
CA LEU A 277 12.65 27.99 17.04
C LEU A 277 11.99 29.34 17.35
N LEU A 278 11.55 29.53 18.60
CA LEU A 278 10.87 30.77 19.01
C LEU A 278 11.81 31.99 18.93
N GLU A 279 13.08 31.81 19.27
CA GLU A 279 14.10 32.85 19.14
C GLU A 279 14.39 33.16 17.66
N GLY A 280 14.52 32.13 16.83
CA GLY A 280 14.72 32.27 15.39
C GLY A 280 13.58 33.01 14.69
N PHE A 281 12.32 32.65 14.99
CA PHE A 281 11.15 33.37 14.46
C PHE A 281 11.11 34.83 14.94
N ARG A 282 11.44 35.09 16.20
CA ARG A 282 11.51 36.45 16.75
C ARG A 282 12.50 37.29 15.98
N ASP A 283 13.69 36.76 15.74
CA ASP A 283 14.81 37.53 15.19
C ASP A 283 14.76 37.66 13.66
N HIS A 284 14.29 36.64 12.94
CA HIS A 284 14.36 36.59 11.47
C HIS A 284 13.04 36.82 10.74
N ILE A 285 11.88 36.61 11.38
CA ILE A 285 10.59 36.55 10.69
C ILE A 285 9.63 37.67 11.11
N THR A 286 9.62 38.08 12.38
CA THR A 286 8.62 39.04 12.90
C THR A 286 8.60 40.39 12.19
N SER A 287 9.76 40.90 11.77
CA SER A 287 9.88 42.18 11.06
C SER A 287 9.19 42.16 9.69
N ASN A 288 9.11 40.98 9.07
CA ASN A 288 8.64 40.75 7.71
C ASN A 288 7.47 39.74 7.69
N TRP A 289 6.62 39.78 8.73
CA TRP A 289 5.52 38.82 8.88
C TRP A 289 4.58 38.82 7.66
N ASP A 290 4.35 39.99 7.06
CA ASP A 290 3.44 40.17 5.93
C ASP A 290 3.99 39.70 4.57
N ASP A 291 5.26 39.27 4.50
CA ASP A 291 5.90 38.83 3.25
C ASP A 291 5.43 37.45 2.75
N ALA A 292 4.74 36.67 3.60
CA ALA A 292 4.22 35.36 3.23
C ALA A 292 2.70 35.39 2.97
N ILE A 293 2.23 34.44 2.16
CA ILE A 293 0.79 34.24 1.96
C ILE A 293 0.08 33.88 3.27
N ILE A 294 -1.18 34.30 3.41
CA ILE A 294 -2.03 34.07 4.61
C ILE A 294 -2.03 32.60 5.05
N ARG A 295 -2.00 31.66 4.10
CA ARG A 295 -1.98 30.23 4.41
C ARG A 295 -0.72 29.82 5.19
N VAL A 296 0.45 30.35 4.81
CA VAL A 296 1.72 30.08 5.49
C VAL A 296 1.73 30.75 6.85
N GLN A 297 1.31 32.02 6.93
CA GLN A 297 1.18 32.74 8.21
C GLN A 297 0.30 32.01 9.22
N ASN A 298 -0.82 31.44 8.78
CA ASN A 298 -1.70 30.65 9.65
C ASN A 298 -1.04 29.36 10.15
N GLN A 299 -0.23 28.70 9.30
CA GLN A 299 0.53 27.51 9.70
C GLN A 299 1.66 27.86 10.67
N GLU A 300 2.36 28.97 10.45
CA GLU A 300 3.38 29.52 11.34
C GLU A 300 2.79 29.82 12.70
N LEU A 301 1.67 30.57 12.76
CA LEU A 301 1.02 30.91 14.01
C LEU A 301 0.56 29.66 14.77
N LEU A 302 -0.03 28.68 14.07
CA LEU A 302 -0.44 27.41 14.67
C LEU A 302 0.75 26.65 15.26
N LEU A 303 1.88 26.58 14.53
CA LEU A 303 3.10 25.94 15.02
C LEU A 303 3.62 26.65 16.26
N LEU A 304 3.79 27.98 16.22
CA LEU A 304 4.33 28.77 17.33
C LEU A 304 3.51 28.64 18.61
N LEU A 305 2.17 28.64 18.50
CA LEU A 305 1.28 28.40 19.63
C LEU A 305 1.35 26.95 20.12
N GLY A 306 1.57 26.01 19.21
CA GLY A 306 1.68 24.59 19.53
C GLY A 306 2.96 24.21 20.28
N ILE A 307 4.07 24.89 20.02
CA ILE A 307 5.40 24.54 20.55
C ILE A 307 5.42 24.39 22.09
N PRO A 308 4.93 25.36 22.90
CA PRO A 308 4.85 25.18 24.35
C PRO A 308 3.99 23.99 24.79
N LEU A 309 2.92 23.68 24.04
CA LEU A 309 2.04 22.55 24.34
C LEU A 309 2.69 21.21 24.02
N ILE A 310 3.39 21.12 22.88
CA ILE A 310 4.16 19.92 22.47
C ILE A 310 5.23 19.63 23.52
N ALA A 311 6.00 20.65 23.93
CA ALA A 311 7.02 20.53 24.97
C ALA A 311 6.43 20.03 26.30
N LEU A 312 5.29 20.59 26.72
CA LEU A 312 4.58 20.16 27.93
C LEU A 312 4.16 18.69 27.86
N VAL A 313 3.53 18.27 26.76
CA VAL A 313 3.06 16.89 26.55
C VAL A 313 4.25 15.93 26.58
N ARG A 314 5.33 16.24 25.85
CA ARG A 314 6.54 15.41 25.81
C ARG A 314 7.19 15.29 27.19
N HIS A 315 7.39 16.41 27.88
CA HIS A 315 7.98 16.43 29.21
C HIS A 315 7.18 15.57 30.20
N ARG A 316 5.85 15.75 30.23
CA ARG A 316 4.97 15.01 31.14
C ARG A 316 4.87 13.53 30.79
N ALA A 317 4.81 13.18 29.51
CA ALA A 317 4.81 11.78 29.08
C ALA A 317 6.08 11.05 29.52
N LEU A 318 7.26 11.67 29.35
CA LEU A 318 8.53 11.11 29.81
C LEU A 318 8.59 11.01 31.34
N GLN A 319 8.08 11.99 32.07
CA GLN A 319 8.00 11.95 33.53
C GLN A 319 7.10 10.81 34.03
N ILE A 320 5.93 10.62 33.40
CA ILE A 320 5.01 9.52 33.68
C ILE A 320 5.68 8.17 33.39
N ALA A 321 6.39 8.06 32.27
CA ALA A 321 7.12 6.85 31.90
C ALA A 321 8.26 6.51 32.88
N ALA A 322 8.90 7.51 33.49
CA ALA A 322 9.98 7.30 34.46
C ALA A 322 9.49 6.85 35.84
N SER A 323 8.23 7.12 36.20
CA SER A 323 7.66 6.75 37.51
C SER A 323 6.18 6.37 37.39
N PRO A 324 5.85 5.30 36.66
CA PRO A 324 4.45 4.94 36.37
C PRO A 324 3.67 4.53 37.63
N THR A 325 4.39 4.09 38.67
CA THR A 325 3.81 3.59 39.93
C THR A 325 3.09 4.67 40.74
N THR A 326 3.54 5.92 40.68
CA THR A 326 2.94 7.06 41.40
C THR A 326 2.00 7.89 40.54
N GLN A 327 1.95 7.64 39.23
CA GLN A 327 1.25 8.47 38.23
C GLN A 327 0.26 7.67 37.37
N LEU A 328 -0.30 6.59 37.92
CA LEU A 328 -1.22 5.70 37.20
C LEU A 328 -2.48 6.42 36.66
N PRO A 329 -3.14 7.34 37.40
CA PRO A 329 -4.26 8.11 36.88
C PRO A 329 -3.89 9.06 35.73
N GLU A 330 -2.69 9.65 35.78
CA GLU A 330 -2.15 10.52 34.72
C GLU A 330 -1.84 9.70 33.47
N LEU A 331 -1.21 8.54 33.63
CA LEU A 331 -0.93 7.61 32.53
C LEU A 331 -2.21 7.20 31.80
N GLN A 332 -3.25 6.86 32.54
CA GLN A 332 -4.54 6.47 31.97
C GLN A 332 -5.20 7.63 31.20
N ARG A 333 -5.14 8.86 31.72
CA ARG A 333 -5.67 10.05 31.02
C ARG A 333 -4.88 10.36 29.76
N LEU A 334 -3.55 10.29 29.82
CA LEU A 334 -2.66 10.56 28.70
C LEU A 334 -2.88 9.57 27.55
N LEU A 335 -2.97 8.27 27.84
CA LEU A 335 -3.24 7.22 26.84
C LEU A 335 -4.66 7.27 26.25
N ARG A 336 -5.56 8.07 26.81
CA ARG A 336 -6.91 8.30 26.25
C ARG A 336 -7.04 9.62 25.52
N ALA A 337 -6.01 10.46 25.60
CA ALA A 337 -6.02 11.77 24.99
C ALA A 337 -5.46 11.72 23.56
N PRO A 338 -6.01 12.53 22.63
CA PRO A 338 -5.47 12.68 21.29
C PRO A 338 -4.23 13.59 21.28
N LEU A 339 -3.28 13.35 22.19
CA LEU A 339 -2.07 14.17 22.37
C LEU A 339 -0.79 13.42 22.01
N LEU A 340 -0.82 12.08 22.06
CA LEU A 340 0.34 11.25 21.80
C LEU A 340 0.47 10.98 20.30
N ASP A 341 1.61 11.39 19.73
CA ASP A 341 2.04 10.90 18.42
C ASP A 341 2.62 9.47 18.53
N SER A 342 2.94 8.88 17.38
CA SER A 342 3.42 7.51 17.30
C SER A 342 4.79 7.31 17.97
N GLU A 343 5.65 8.33 17.99
CA GLU A 343 6.98 8.26 18.59
C GLU A 343 6.90 8.28 20.10
N LEU A 344 6.14 9.22 20.67
CA LEU A 344 5.96 9.32 22.11
C LEU A 344 5.18 8.12 22.67
N LEU A 345 4.20 7.60 21.91
CA LEU A 345 3.51 6.36 22.25
C LEU A 345 4.46 5.15 22.25
N ARG A 346 5.38 5.07 21.27
CA ARG A 346 6.43 4.05 21.20
C ARG A 346 7.35 4.13 22.42
N GLU A 347 7.88 5.31 22.73
CA GLU A 347 8.78 5.50 23.88
C GLU A 347 8.12 5.12 25.20
N LEU A 348 6.87 5.53 25.39
CA LEU A 348 6.10 5.23 26.59
C LEU A 348 5.80 3.72 26.68
N ALA A 349 5.37 3.08 25.60
CA ALA A 349 5.14 1.64 25.57
C ALA A 349 6.43 0.84 25.83
N GLU A 350 7.55 1.26 25.25
CA GLU A 350 8.85 0.61 25.47
C GLU A 350 9.31 0.72 26.94
N HIS A 351 9.17 1.90 27.56
CA HIS A 351 9.50 2.09 28.97
C HIS A 351 8.65 1.21 29.88
N LEU A 352 7.33 1.19 29.67
CA LEU A 352 6.38 0.41 30.47
C LEU A 352 6.52 -1.11 30.29
N LEU A 353 7.08 -1.57 29.17
CA LEU A 353 7.27 -3.00 28.91
C LEU A 353 8.66 -3.50 29.30
N LYS A 354 9.72 -2.71 29.09
CA LYS A 354 11.11 -3.16 29.31
C LYS A 354 11.75 -2.64 30.60
N ARG A 355 11.53 -1.36 30.94
CA ARG A 355 12.29 -0.68 32.00
C ARG A 355 11.59 -0.74 33.35
N THR A 356 10.28 -0.50 33.35
CA THR A 356 9.46 -0.48 34.58
C THR A 356 8.13 -1.22 34.34
N PRO A 357 8.15 -2.56 34.28
CA PRO A 357 6.95 -3.34 34.02
C PRO A 357 5.91 -3.16 35.12
N LEU A 358 4.65 -2.99 34.71
CA LEU A 358 3.51 -2.84 35.62
C LEU A 358 3.26 -4.13 36.41
N THR A 359 2.99 -4.00 37.71
CA THR A 359 2.59 -5.12 38.57
C THR A 359 1.17 -5.59 38.23
N ALA A 360 0.79 -6.81 38.66
CA ALA A 360 -0.55 -7.35 38.43
C ALA A 360 -1.67 -6.45 38.99
N GLU A 361 -1.46 -5.83 40.17
CA GLU A 361 -2.40 -4.90 40.79
C GLU A 361 -2.57 -3.60 39.98
N GLN A 362 -1.47 -3.09 39.41
CA GLN A 362 -1.49 -1.90 38.56
C GLN A 362 -2.20 -2.17 37.24
N LYS A 363 -1.94 -3.33 36.63
CA LYS A 363 -2.67 -3.79 35.44
C LYS A 363 -4.17 -3.90 35.70
N ALA A 364 -4.56 -4.46 36.85
CA ALA A 364 -5.96 -4.55 37.27
C ALA A 364 -6.60 -3.16 37.48
N THR A 365 -5.84 -2.18 37.96
CA THR A 365 -6.32 -0.80 38.16
C THR A 365 -6.54 -0.09 36.82
N LEU A 366 -5.62 -0.24 35.86
CA LEU A 366 -5.79 0.29 34.49
C LEU A 366 -6.98 -0.39 33.77
N ALA A 367 -7.16 -1.69 33.99
CA ALA A 367 -8.26 -2.48 33.46
C ALA A 367 -9.64 -2.07 33.97
N ALA A 368 -9.74 -1.60 35.22
CA ALA A 368 -11.01 -1.23 35.85
C ALA A 368 -11.67 0.01 35.22
N ALA A 369 -10.92 0.80 34.46
CA ALA A 369 -11.43 2.00 33.84
C ALA A 369 -12.20 1.70 32.54
N ARG A 370 -13.46 2.13 32.48
CA ARG A 370 -14.31 1.94 31.28
C ARG A 370 -13.66 2.55 30.03
N PRO A 371 -13.52 1.81 28.91
CA PRO A 371 -13.01 2.34 27.65
C PRO A 371 -13.99 3.34 27.03
N HIS A 372 -13.50 4.26 26.20
CA HIS A 372 -14.36 5.06 25.33
C HIS A 372 -14.89 4.19 24.16
N THR A 373 -16.07 4.55 23.65
CA THR A 373 -16.64 3.95 22.44
C THR A 373 -16.90 5.06 21.42
N PRO A 374 -16.28 5.04 20.23
CA PRO A 374 -15.36 4.01 19.71
C PRO A 374 -13.97 4.05 20.37
N LEU A 375 -13.27 2.91 20.34
CA LEU A 375 -11.89 2.77 20.82
C LEU A 375 -10.90 3.51 19.90
N THR A 376 -9.84 4.05 20.49
CA THR A 376 -8.72 4.69 19.80
C THR A 376 -7.47 3.77 19.71
N PRO A 377 -6.50 4.03 18.81
CA PRO A 377 -5.24 3.28 18.78
C PRO A 377 -4.50 3.29 20.13
N GLN A 378 -4.51 4.43 20.84
CA GLN A 378 -3.88 4.55 22.15
C GLN A 378 -4.59 3.68 23.20
N GLU A 379 -5.92 3.55 23.13
CA GLU A 379 -6.69 2.64 23.99
C GLU A 379 -6.44 1.17 23.67
N ALA A 380 -6.17 0.82 22.41
CA ALA A 380 -5.75 -0.54 22.04
C ALA A 380 -4.39 -0.89 22.65
N VAL A 381 -3.42 0.04 22.64
CA VAL A 381 -2.14 -0.12 23.35
C VAL A 381 -2.36 -0.23 24.85
N LEU A 382 -3.22 0.61 25.43
CA LEU A 382 -3.56 0.53 26.85
C LEU A 382 -4.13 -0.85 27.23
N ALA A 383 -5.04 -1.41 26.42
CA ALA A 383 -5.63 -2.72 26.65
C ALA A 383 -4.58 -3.85 26.63
N LEU A 384 -3.55 -3.72 25.78
CA LEU A 384 -2.43 -4.66 25.73
C LEU A 384 -1.56 -4.53 26.99
N LEU A 385 -1.20 -3.29 27.38
CA LEU A 385 -0.41 -3.02 28.58
C LEU A 385 -1.11 -3.49 29.87
N SER A 386 -2.44 -3.35 29.95
CA SER A 386 -3.26 -3.82 31.08
C SER A 386 -3.54 -5.33 31.06
N GLY A 387 -3.24 -6.03 29.97
CA GLY A 387 -3.54 -7.46 29.82
C GLY A 387 -5.03 -7.77 29.66
N THR A 388 -5.86 -6.78 29.29
CA THR A 388 -7.30 -6.96 29.03
C THR A 388 -7.64 -6.98 27.55
N ALA A 389 -6.63 -7.07 26.69
CA ALA A 389 -6.80 -7.19 25.25
C ALA A 389 -7.63 -8.44 24.92
N ASP A 390 -8.73 -8.23 24.19
CA ASP A 390 -9.57 -9.30 23.66
C ASP A 390 -9.94 -8.97 22.21
N PRO A 391 -9.45 -9.75 21.22
CA PRO A 391 -9.77 -9.55 19.81
C PRO A 391 -11.26 -9.66 19.48
N ARG A 392 -12.07 -10.24 20.39
CA ARG A 392 -13.53 -10.34 20.20
C ARG A 392 -14.25 -9.03 20.46
N THR A 393 -13.68 -8.15 21.28
CA THR A 393 -14.28 -6.87 21.66
C THR A 393 -13.54 -5.66 21.10
N CYS A 394 -12.29 -5.83 20.68
CA CYS A 394 -11.43 -4.79 20.14
C CYS A 394 -11.04 -5.09 18.69
N SER A 395 -11.36 -4.19 17.74
CA SER A 395 -10.95 -4.31 16.33
C SER A 395 -9.49 -3.90 16.14
N PHE A 396 -8.55 -4.72 16.61
CA PHE A 396 -7.11 -4.49 16.41
C PHE A 396 -6.70 -4.32 14.93
N PRO A 397 -7.28 -5.00 13.93
CA PRO A 397 -6.91 -4.77 12.53
C PRO A 397 -7.13 -3.32 12.09
N THR A 398 -8.16 -2.65 12.64
CA THR A 398 -8.45 -1.24 12.35
C THR A 398 -7.62 -0.29 13.21
N LEU A 399 -7.46 -0.61 14.51
CA LEU A 399 -6.84 0.29 15.48
C LEU A 399 -5.31 0.26 15.45
N LEU A 400 -4.73 -0.90 15.18
CA LEU A 400 -3.30 -1.15 15.13
C LEU A 400 -2.95 -2.02 13.90
N PRO A 401 -3.12 -1.53 12.66
CA PRO A 401 -2.99 -2.36 11.45
C PRO A 401 -1.59 -2.96 11.25
N LYS A 402 -0.53 -2.29 11.72
CA LYS A 402 0.87 -2.76 11.61
C LYS A 402 1.63 -2.50 12.91
N PRO A 403 1.39 -3.29 13.97
CA PRO A 403 1.93 -3.02 15.31
C PRO A 403 3.45 -3.09 15.36
N TRP A 404 4.09 -3.88 14.48
CA TRP A 404 5.56 -3.92 14.36
C TRP A 404 6.17 -2.59 13.87
N GLN A 405 5.40 -1.73 13.19
CA GLN A 405 5.88 -0.40 12.79
C GLN A 405 6.00 0.57 13.97
N LEU A 406 5.36 0.26 15.11
CA LEU A 406 5.58 1.02 16.35
C LEU A 406 6.99 0.81 16.92
N GLY A 407 7.76 -0.17 16.45
CA GLY A 407 9.12 -0.39 16.94
C GLY A 407 9.21 -0.93 18.36
N VAL A 408 8.13 -1.50 18.90
CA VAL A 408 8.08 -2.14 20.23
C VAL A 408 7.83 -3.66 20.07
N PRO A 409 8.88 -4.49 19.93
CA PRO A 409 8.73 -5.92 19.64
C PRO A 409 7.90 -6.68 20.68
N GLU A 410 8.05 -6.29 21.95
CA GLU A 410 7.36 -6.89 23.09
C GLU A 410 5.83 -6.70 23.02
N LEU A 411 5.38 -5.54 22.54
CA LEU A 411 3.95 -5.27 22.32
C LEU A 411 3.38 -6.18 21.23
N SER A 412 4.12 -6.34 20.13
CA SER A 412 3.71 -7.22 19.01
C SER A 412 3.68 -8.69 19.43
N ARG A 413 4.62 -9.12 20.29
CA ARG A 413 4.64 -10.45 20.90
C ARG A 413 3.42 -10.71 21.77
N GLN A 414 3.10 -9.78 22.69
CA GLN A 414 1.90 -9.90 23.55
C GLN A 414 0.61 -9.94 22.73
N LEU A 415 0.54 -9.18 21.64
CA LEU A 415 -0.61 -9.23 20.73
C LEU A 415 -0.69 -10.57 20.00
N ALA A 416 0.43 -11.14 19.53
CA ALA A 416 0.46 -12.47 18.93
C ALA A 416 -0.01 -13.54 19.93
N GLU A 417 0.43 -13.47 21.19
CA GLU A 417 -0.03 -14.39 22.25
C GLU A 417 -1.53 -14.24 22.54
N CYS A 418 -2.04 -13.01 22.57
CA CYS A 418 -3.46 -12.72 22.74
C CYS A 418 -4.30 -13.34 21.61
N TYR A 419 -3.85 -13.22 20.36
CA TYR A 419 -4.51 -13.85 19.21
C TYR A 419 -4.41 -15.37 19.23
N LEU A 420 -3.26 -15.93 19.63
CA LEU A 420 -3.09 -17.38 19.79
C LEU A 420 -4.14 -17.97 20.75
N GLN A 421 -4.38 -17.32 21.90
CA GLN A 421 -5.35 -17.77 22.90
C GLN A 421 -6.81 -17.75 22.40
N HIS A 422 -7.15 -16.84 21.48
CA HIS A 422 -8.52 -16.66 20.98
C HIS A 422 -8.74 -17.25 19.59
N PHE A 423 -7.70 -17.78 18.94
CA PHE A 423 -7.73 -18.16 17.53
C PHE A 423 -8.82 -19.17 17.20
N GLU A 424 -8.98 -20.23 18.00
CA GLU A 424 -10.02 -21.24 17.78
C GLU A 424 -11.43 -20.63 17.81
N THR A 425 -11.67 -19.68 18.72
CA THR A 425 -12.95 -18.96 18.81
C THR A 425 -13.15 -18.05 17.59
N LEU A 426 -12.10 -17.37 17.13
CA LEU A 426 -12.16 -16.53 15.93
C LEU A 426 -12.44 -17.36 14.66
N VAL A 427 -11.88 -18.58 14.57
CA VAL A 427 -12.19 -19.54 13.51
C VAL A 427 -13.64 -20.00 13.60
N ALA A 428 -14.12 -20.36 14.78
CA ALA A 428 -15.51 -20.80 15.00
C ALA A 428 -16.54 -19.71 14.67
N GLU A 429 -16.22 -18.44 14.97
CA GLU A 429 -17.03 -17.26 14.66
C GLU A 429 -16.82 -16.73 13.22
N ALA A 430 -15.91 -17.31 12.44
CA ALA A 430 -15.53 -16.87 11.10
C ALA A 430 -15.18 -15.37 11.00
N ARG A 431 -14.41 -14.84 11.96
CA ARG A 431 -13.96 -13.43 11.96
C ARG A 431 -12.79 -13.20 11.00
N HIS A 432 -13.09 -13.14 9.70
CA HIS A 432 -12.07 -13.10 8.64
C HIS A 432 -10.98 -12.03 8.82
N ASP A 433 -11.35 -10.76 9.07
CA ASP A 433 -10.38 -9.66 9.22
C ASP A 433 -9.37 -9.91 10.36
N HIS A 434 -9.84 -10.52 11.45
CA HIS A 434 -9.02 -10.87 12.60
C HIS A 434 -8.11 -12.06 12.32
N LEU A 435 -8.56 -13.02 11.52
CA LEU A 435 -7.79 -14.20 11.16
C LEU A 435 -6.64 -13.85 10.21
N ASP A 436 -6.88 -13.02 9.20
CA ASP A 436 -5.81 -12.52 8.32
C ASP A 436 -4.78 -11.70 9.11
N TYR A 437 -5.24 -10.86 10.03
CA TYR A 437 -4.38 -10.10 10.93
C TYR A 437 -3.55 -11.01 11.86
N ALA A 438 -4.17 -12.06 12.43
CA ALA A 438 -3.49 -13.04 13.27
C ALA A 438 -2.38 -13.77 12.50
N LEU A 439 -2.66 -14.23 11.27
CA LEU A 439 -1.68 -14.91 10.43
C LEU A 439 -0.47 -14.02 10.11
N GLN A 440 -0.69 -12.72 9.87
CA GLN A 440 0.41 -11.76 9.68
C GLN A 440 1.26 -11.55 10.94
N LEU A 441 0.67 -11.60 12.13
CA LEU A 441 1.39 -11.57 13.40
C LEU A 441 2.19 -12.84 13.63
N PHE A 442 1.56 -14.00 13.42
CA PHE A 442 2.18 -15.32 13.59
C PHE A 442 3.35 -15.52 12.63
N THR A 443 3.26 -14.95 11.43
CA THR A 443 4.35 -14.96 10.45
C THR A 443 5.63 -14.30 10.98
N ARG A 444 5.48 -13.25 11.82
CA ARG A 444 6.60 -12.48 12.41
C ARG A 444 7.04 -12.99 13.78
N HIS A 445 6.12 -13.59 14.52
CA HIS A 445 6.34 -14.14 15.86
C HIS A 445 5.94 -15.61 15.91
N PRO A 446 6.61 -16.48 15.13
CA PRO A 446 6.25 -17.88 15.03
C PRO A 446 6.61 -18.64 16.32
N THR A 447 5.74 -19.55 16.75
CA THR A 447 5.98 -20.47 17.87
C THR A 447 5.67 -21.91 17.45
N PRO A 448 6.25 -22.93 18.11
CA PRO A 448 5.93 -24.33 17.79
C PRO A 448 4.45 -24.67 17.94
N GLU A 449 3.78 -24.08 18.93
CA GLU A 449 2.35 -24.23 19.22
C GLU A 449 1.48 -23.69 18.07
N LEU A 450 1.90 -22.57 17.46
CA LEU A 450 1.20 -21.98 16.31
C LEU A 450 1.17 -22.94 15.12
N VAL A 451 2.26 -23.64 14.83
CA VAL A 451 2.28 -24.59 13.70
C VAL A 451 1.27 -25.72 13.91
N GLU A 452 1.17 -26.28 15.12
CA GLU A 452 0.18 -27.32 15.44
C GLU A 452 -1.26 -26.80 15.28
N LEU A 453 -1.51 -25.58 15.75
CA LEU A 453 -2.81 -24.92 15.63
C LEU A 453 -3.19 -24.68 14.15
N LEU A 454 -2.25 -24.18 13.35
CA LEU A 454 -2.47 -23.91 11.93
C LEU A 454 -2.64 -25.21 11.12
N ILE A 455 -1.96 -26.29 11.48
CA ILE A 455 -2.18 -27.62 10.89
C ILE A 455 -3.60 -28.11 11.22
N THR A 456 -4.02 -27.96 12.48
CA THR A 456 -5.36 -28.36 12.94
C THR A 456 -6.47 -27.64 12.15
N HIS A 457 -6.28 -26.36 11.84
CA HIS A 457 -7.22 -25.56 11.07
C HIS A 457 -6.87 -25.40 9.58
N PHE A 458 -5.89 -26.15 9.07
CA PHE A 458 -5.30 -25.94 7.74
C PHE A 458 -6.35 -25.91 6.63
N HIS A 459 -7.30 -26.85 6.67
CA HIS A 459 -8.35 -26.94 5.66
C HIS A 459 -9.20 -25.67 5.58
N PHE A 460 -9.53 -25.06 6.73
CA PHE A 460 -10.28 -23.81 6.74
C PHE A 460 -9.41 -22.65 6.22
N LEU A 461 -8.18 -22.55 6.70
CA LEU A 461 -7.26 -21.45 6.39
C LEU A 461 -6.83 -21.42 4.92
N ILE A 462 -6.46 -22.56 4.33
CA ILE A 462 -6.04 -22.61 2.92
C ILE A 462 -7.18 -22.24 1.96
N ASN A 463 -8.43 -22.48 2.36
CA ASN A 463 -9.61 -22.21 1.53
C ASN A 463 -10.14 -20.78 1.69
N GLN A 464 -10.12 -20.22 2.90
CA GLN A 464 -10.69 -18.89 3.19
C GLN A 464 -9.64 -17.78 3.33
N HIS A 465 -8.42 -18.13 3.72
CA HIS A 465 -7.31 -17.22 4.03
C HIS A 465 -6.05 -17.61 3.24
N TYR A 466 -6.23 -17.89 1.95
CA TYR A 466 -5.20 -18.50 1.10
C TYR A 466 -3.87 -17.72 1.11
N HIS A 467 -3.90 -16.43 0.82
CA HIS A 467 -2.68 -15.62 0.69
C HIS A 467 -1.91 -15.52 2.01
N THR A 468 -2.58 -15.17 3.11
CA THR A 468 -1.97 -15.02 4.43
C THR A 468 -1.48 -16.35 5.01
N CYS A 469 -2.21 -17.45 4.77
CA CYS A 469 -1.77 -18.80 5.15
C CYS A 469 -0.56 -19.24 4.32
N PHE A 470 -0.55 -18.97 3.02
CA PHE A 470 0.55 -19.30 2.12
C PHE A 470 1.82 -18.53 2.50
N ASP A 471 1.69 -17.22 2.73
CA ASP A 471 2.78 -16.35 3.18
C ASP A 471 3.39 -16.84 4.51
N PHE A 472 2.56 -17.30 5.44
CA PHE A 472 3.03 -17.88 6.69
C PHE A 472 3.90 -19.11 6.45
N ILE A 473 3.43 -20.07 5.64
CA ILE A 473 4.14 -21.33 5.37
C ILE A 473 5.44 -21.07 4.60
N GLU A 474 5.42 -20.15 3.62
CA GLU A 474 6.60 -19.80 2.85
C GLU A 474 7.68 -19.15 3.74
N ARG A 475 7.30 -18.26 4.66
CA ARG A 475 8.25 -17.59 5.56
C ARG A 475 8.69 -18.48 6.73
N ASN A 476 7.84 -19.38 7.18
CA ASN A 476 8.09 -20.27 8.32
C ASN A 476 8.00 -21.73 7.87
N PRO A 477 8.97 -22.23 7.08
CA PRO A 477 8.92 -23.57 6.52
C PRO A 477 8.95 -24.61 7.64
N ASP A 478 7.98 -25.53 7.62
CA ASP A 478 7.93 -26.67 8.53
C ASP A 478 7.47 -27.92 7.77
N PRO A 479 8.18 -29.06 7.87
CA PRO A 479 7.88 -30.25 7.07
C PRO A 479 6.50 -30.82 7.36
N ARG A 480 5.90 -30.51 8.52
CA ARG A 480 4.53 -30.93 8.86
C ARG A 480 3.48 -30.37 7.90
N PHE A 481 3.75 -29.30 7.16
CA PHE A 481 2.85 -28.78 6.12
C PHE A 481 2.87 -29.58 4.82
N ILE A 482 3.88 -30.43 4.57
CA ILE A 482 4.01 -31.20 3.32
C ILE A 482 2.81 -32.12 3.12
N ALA A 483 2.42 -32.88 4.14
CA ALA A 483 1.27 -33.80 4.06
C ALA A 483 -0.06 -33.09 3.75
N PRO A 484 -0.49 -32.05 4.51
CA PRO A 484 -1.74 -31.37 4.22
C PRO A 484 -1.73 -30.60 2.87
N LEU A 485 -0.59 -30.02 2.47
CA LEU A 485 -0.46 -29.38 1.15
C LEU A 485 -0.54 -30.41 0.02
N THR A 486 0.07 -31.57 0.18
CA THR A 486 -0.01 -32.68 -0.80
C THR A 486 -1.45 -33.14 -0.96
N LEU A 487 -2.19 -33.28 0.14
CA LEU A 487 -3.60 -33.65 0.11
C LEU A 487 -4.49 -32.58 -0.56
N HIS A 488 -4.14 -31.31 -0.39
CA HIS A 488 -4.84 -30.19 -1.02
C HIS A 488 -4.49 -30.04 -2.51
N HIS A 489 -3.24 -30.30 -2.92
CA HIS A 489 -2.74 -30.06 -4.26
C HIS A 489 -3.58 -30.76 -5.34
N ARG A 490 -3.83 -30.04 -6.43
CA ARG A 490 -4.52 -30.52 -7.64
C ARG A 490 -3.80 -29.94 -8.86
N GLU A 491 -3.98 -30.56 -10.02
CA GLU A 491 -3.42 -30.06 -11.27
C GLU A 491 -3.80 -28.59 -11.51
N GLY A 492 -2.83 -27.77 -11.92
CA GLY A 492 -2.97 -26.32 -12.08
C GLY A 492 -2.74 -25.48 -10.82
N GLU A 493 -2.60 -26.08 -9.63
CA GLU A 493 -2.22 -25.34 -8.40
C GLU A 493 -0.71 -25.08 -8.32
N ALA A 494 -0.16 -24.32 -9.25
CA ALA A 494 1.30 -24.19 -9.35
C ALA A 494 1.95 -23.49 -8.16
N ALA A 495 1.27 -22.52 -7.54
CA ALA A 495 1.77 -21.91 -6.30
C ALA A 495 1.91 -22.96 -5.19
N VAL A 496 0.92 -23.85 -5.03
CA VAL A 496 1.00 -24.96 -4.07
C VAL A 496 2.11 -25.93 -4.44
N GLY A 497 2.26 -26.27 -5.73
CA GLY A 497 3.35 -27.12 -6.22
C GLY A 497 4.74 -26.52 -5.99
N GLN A 498 4.88 -25.20 -6.16
CA GLN A 498 6.08 -24.43 -5.85
C GLN A 498 6.43 -24.46 -4.37
N LEU A 499 5.43 -24.25 -3.51
CA LEU A 499 5.62 -24.29 -2.07
C LEU A 499 6.01 -25.70 -1.59
N LEU A 500 5.37 -26.74 -2.14
CA LEU A 500 5.76 -28.12 -1.90
C LEU A 500 7.18 -28.40 -2.36
N PHE A 501 7.57 -27.95 -3.56
CA PHE A 501 8.94 -28.06 -4.04
C PHE A 501 9.94 -27.38 -3.10
N LEU A 502 9.61 -26.19 -2.62
CA LEU A 502 10.42 -25.44 -1.66
C LEU A 502 10.56 -26.21 -0.34
N LEU A 503 9.45 -26.64 0.27
CA LEU A 503 9.48 -27.36 1.56
C LEU A 503 10.25 -28.68 1.45
N CYS A 504 10.00 -29.47 0.40
CA CYS A 504 10.69 -30.74 0.18
C CYS A 504 12.19 -30.53 -0.02
N THR A 505 12.58 -29.57 -0.87
CA THR A 505 14.00 -29.27 -1.13
C THR A 505 14.69 -28.74 0.12
N ALA A 506 14.03 -27.87 0.88
CA ALA A 506 14.56 -27.27 2.09
C ALA A 506 14.80 -28.28 3.22
N HIS A 507 13.88 -29.25 3.40
CA HIS A 507 13.97 -30.26 4.45
C HIS A 507 14.58 -31.59 3.99
N GLY A 508 14.93 -31.74 2.70
CA GLY A 508 15.48 -32.97 2.15
C GLY A 508 14.46 -34.11 2.04
N GLU A 509 13.17 -33.78 1.95
CA GLU A 509 12.07 -34.74 1.81
C GLU A 509 11.81 -35.05 0.33
N PRO A 510 11.35 -36.27 -0.01
CA PRO A 510 11.04 -36.62 -1.39
C PRO A 510 9.86 -35.78 -1.91
N LEU A 511 9.92 -35.42 -3.20
CA LEU A 511 8.80 -34.72 -3.85
C LEU A 511 7.60 -35.67 -3.99
N PRO A 512 6.39 -35.23 -3.58
CA PRO A 512 5.17 -35.99 -3.80
C PRO A 512 4.91 -36.32 -5.27
N GLU A 513 4.26 -37.47 -5.51
CA GLU A 513 3.85 -37.88 -6.85
C GLU A 513 2.94 -36.83 -7.51
N GLY A 514 3.22 -36.51 -8.78
CA GLY A 514 2.45 -35.53 -9.57
C GLY A 514 2.98 -34.10 -9.55
N ILE A 515 4.07 -33.81 -8.81
CA ILE A 515 4.75 -32.51 -8.84
C ILE A 515 5.95 -32.58 -9.78
N ASN A 516 5.93 -31.80 -10.86
CA ASN A 516 7.07 -31.68 -11.76
C ASN A 516 8.01 -30.56 -11.29
N ALA A 517 9.25 -30.92 -10.94
CA ALA A 517 10.29 -30.01 -10.48
C ALA A 517 10.60 -28.88 -11.48
N GLU A 518 10.60 -29.16 -12.79
CA GLU A 518 10.87 -28.13 -13.80
C GLU A 518 9.75 -27.08 -13.83
N SER A 519 8.49 -27.51 -13.76
CA SER A 519 7.34 -26.60 -13.72
C SER A 519 7.27 -25.79 -12.42
N ALA A 520 7.68 -26.39 -11.30
CA ALA A 520 7.76 -25.72 -10.01
C ALA A 520 8.87 -24.67 -9.97
N GLN A 521 9.95 -24.83 -10.74
CA GLN A 521 11.06 -23.86 -10.75
C GLN A 521 10.77 -22.61 -11.60
N HIS A 522 10.05 -22.75 -12.71
CA HIS A 522 9.91 -21.69 -13.72
C HIS A 522 8.59 -20.91 -13.63
N GLY A 523 7.63 -21.36 -12.81
CA GLY A 523 6.31 -20.72 -12.74
C GLY A 523 5.36 -21.20 -13.82
N VAL A 524 4.07 -20.91 -13.61
CA VAL A 524 3.08 -20.99 -14.69
C VAL A 524 3.25 -19.71 -15.50
N GLY A 525 3.27 -19.83 -16.83
CA GLY A 525 3.32 -18.69 -17.73
C GLY A 525 2.12 -17.73 -17.57
N ASN A 526 2.01 -16.75 -18.46
CA ASN A 526 1.03 -15.64 -18.42
C ASN A 526 -0.46 -16.07 -18.61
N THR A 527 -0.89 -17.23 -18.13
CA THR A 527 -2.28 -17.64 -18.12
C THR A 527 -3.03 -16.96 -16.99
N LEU A 528 -4.14 -16.30 -17.32
CA LEU A 528 -5.06 -15.73 -16.35
C LEU A 528 -5.57 -16.85 -15.43
N SER A 529 -5.32 -16.74 -14.12
CA SER A 529 -5.69 -17.74 -13.13
C SER A 529 -6.51 -17.10 -12.02
N VAL A 530 -7.64 -17.70 -11.68
CA VAL A 530 -8.56 -17.16 -10.66
C VAL A 530 -8.86 -18.22 -9.61
N ARG A 531 -8.95 -17.80 -8.35
CA ARG A 531 -9.30 -18.69 -7.24
C ARG A 531 -10.82 -18.73 -7.07
N ILE A 532 -11.43 -19.92 -7.15
CA ILE A 532 -12.89 -20.09 -7.08
C ILE A 532 -13.25 -21.09 -5.97
N PRO A 533 -14.11 -20.70 -5.00
CA PRO A 533 -14.62 -21.60 -3.98
C PRO A 533 -15.76 -22.47 -4.50
N CYS A 534 -15.78 -23.74 -4.08
CA CYS A 534 -16.88 -24.66 -4.39
C CYS A 534 -18.01 -24.52 -3.37
N GLY A 535 -19.23 -24.17 -3.81
CA GLY A 535 -20.40 -24.10 -2.93
C GLY A 535 -20.84 -25.43 -2.30
N ARG A 536 -20.35 -26.58 -2.79
CA ARG A 536 -20.72 -27.92 -2.28
C ARG A 536 -19.74 -28.48 -1.27
N CYS A 537 -18.44 -28.44 -1.57
CA CYS A 537 -17.40 -29.01 -0.70
C CYS A 537 -16.56 -27.95 0.01
N HIS A 538 -16.85 -26.66 -0.23
CA HIS A 538 -16.22 -25.51 0.40
C HIS A 538 -14.69 -25.41 0.19
N THR A 539 -14.13 -26.18 -0.73
CA THR A 539 -12.72 -26.03 -1.15
C THR A 539 -12.57 -25.04 -2.28
N ALA A 540 -11.48 -24.29 -2.26
CA ALA A 540 -11.13 -23.31 -3.26
C ALA A 540 -9.85 -23.72 -4.00
N TYR A 541 -9.82 -23.48 -5.32
CA TYR A 541 -8.73 -23.83 -6.21
C TYR A 541 -8.53 -22.75 -7.27
N HIS A 542 -7.34 -22.68 -7.85
CA HIS A 542 -6.99 -21.84 -8.98
C HIS A 542 -7.40 -22.47 -10.30
N TYR A 543 -8.13 -21.74 -11.13
CA TYR A 543 -8.55 -22.18 -12.46
C TYR A 543 -7.95 -21.23 -13.49
N GLY A 544 -7.23 -21.81 -14.45
CA GLY A 544 -6.81 -21.08 -15.64
C GLY A 544 -8.03 -20.74 -16.48
N LEU A 545 -8.19 -19.48 -16.84
CA LEU A 545 -9.23 -18.99 -17.73
C LEU A 545 -8.65 -18.75 -19.11
N SER A 546 -9.37 -19.18 -20.13
CA SER A 546 -9.08 -18.84 -21.52
C SER A 546 -9.37 -17.37 -21.79
N LEU A 547 -10.46 -16.87 -21.21
CA LEU A 547 -10.93 -15.50 -21.41
C LEU A 547 -11.81 -15.04 -20.24
N LEU A 548 -11.63 -13.78 -19.84
CA LEU A 548 -12.45 -13.09 -18.86
C LEU A 548 -13.04 -11.83 -19.49
N TYR A 549 -14.36 -11.73 -19.47
CA TYR A 549 -15.08 -10.55 -19.91
C TYR A 549 -15.47 -9.68 -18.72
N TYR A 550 -15.40 -8.37 -18.91
CA TYR A 550 -15.92 -7.40 -17.95
C TYR A 550 -16.89 -6.43 -18.61
N ASN A 551 -17.85 -5.93 -17.82
CA ASN A 551 -18.79 -4.92 -18.26
C ASN A 551 -18.10 -3.53 -18.29
N PRO A 552 -17.93 -2.89 -19.46
CA PRO A 552 -17.29 -1.58 -19.55
C PRO A 552 -18.05 -0.47 -18.81
N ASP A 553 -19.37 -0.60 -18.66
CA ASP A 553 -20.21 0.39 -17.97
C ASP A 553 -19.74 0.66 -16.54
N ALA A 554 -19.21 -0.36 -15.84
CA ALA A 554 -18.69 -0.21 -14.49
C ALA A 554 -17.45 0.70 -14.43
N ILE A 555 -16.60 0.66 -15.47
CA ILE A 555 -15.44 1.56 -15.58
C ILE A 555 -15.89 3.00 -15.85
N GLU A 556 -16.85 3.18 -16.76
CA GLU A 556 -17.41 4.49 -17.09
C GLU A 556 -18.09 5.15 -15.88
N GLN A 557 -18.83 4.35 -15.10
CA GLN A 557 -19.52 4.79 -13.87
C GLN A 557 -18.60 4.90 -12.66
N ARG A 558 -17.31 4.54 -12.80
CA ARG A 558 -16.32 4.49 -11.71
C ARG A 558 -16.77 3.65 -10.51
N GLN A 559 -17.42 2.53 -10.80
CA GLN A 559 -17.92 1.59 -9.80
C GLN A 559 -17.05 0.33 -9.76
N PRO A 560 -16.59 -0.15 -8.59
CA PRO A 560 -15.89 -1.42 -8.47
C PRO A 560 -16.72 -2.58 -9.02
N PHE A 561 -16.04 -3.54 -9.66
CA PHE A 561 -16.72 -4.71 -10.24
C PHE A 561 -17.46 -5.53 -9.17
N SER A 562 -18.72 -5.84 -9.46
CA SER A 562 -19.49 -6.87 -8.78
C SER A 562 -19.34 -8.23 -9.47
N ASP A 563 -19.86 -9.31 -8.86
CA ASP A 563 -19.92 -10.63 -9.53
C ASP A 563 -20.77 -10.59 -10.81
N ASP A 564 -21.74 -9.68 -10.90
CA ASP A 564 -22.60 -9.56 -12.07
C ASP A 564 -21.96 -8.70 -13.18
N ASP A 565 -20.76 -8.16 -12.99
CA ASP A 565 -20.02 -7.39 -14.01
C ASP A 565 -18.94 -8.20 -14.73
N LEU A 566 -18.73 -9.46 -14.32
CA LEU A 566 -17.62 -10.29 -14.78
C LEU A 566 -18.16 -11.64 -15.28
N TRP A 567 -17.66 -12.10 -16.41
CA TRP A 567 -18.14 -13.35 -17.02
C TRP A 567 -17.06 -14.10 -17.78
N THR A 568 -17.10 -15.43 -17.72
CA THR A 568 -16.26 -16.30 -18.54
C THR A 568 -17.13 -17.37 -19.22
N PRO A 569 -16.83 -17.72 -20.49
CA PRO A 569 -17.50 -18.82 -21.18
C PRO A 569 -17.01 -20.21 -20.70
N ASP A 570 -15.89 -20.27 -19.96
CA ASP A 570 -15.30 -21.52 -19.52
C ASP A 570 -16.24 -22.27 -18.56
N THR A 571 -16.47 -23.56 -18.81
CA THR A 571 -17.20 -24.44 -17.89
C THR A 571 -16.26 -24.94 -16.81
N LEU A 572 -16.47 -24.48 -15.58
CA LEU A 572 -15.58 -24.78 -14.46
C LEU A 572 -16.16 -25.89 -13.58
N MET A 573 -15.37 -26.93 -13.36
CA MET A 573 -15.73 -28.09 -12.54
C MET A 573 -14.82 -28.16 -11.32
N CYS A 574 -15.40 -28.39 -10.14
CA CYS A 574 -14.62 -28.48 -8.91
C CYS A 574 -13.59 -29.61 -8.99
N LYS A 575 -12.30 -29.29 -8.82
CA LYS A 575 -11.19 -30.25 -8.82
C LYS A 575 -11.26 -31.31 -7.70
N ASN A 576 -12.10 -31.11 -6.69
CA ASN A 576 -12.26 -32.04 -5.56
C ASN A 576 -13.52 -32.90 -5.68
N CYS A 577 -14.69 -32.32 -5.90
CA CYS A 577 -15.96 -33.06 -5.91
C CYS A 577 -16.65 -33.17 -7.28
N GLY A 578 -16.06 -32.62 -8.34
CA GLY A 578 -16.60 -32.67 -9.71
C GLY A 578 -17.93 -31.94 -9.90
N THR A 579 -18.33 -31.06 -8.97
CA THR A 579 -19.56 -30.26 -9.12
C THR A 579 -19.30 -29.02 -9.97
N SER A 580 -20.24 -28.64 -10.83
CA SER A 580 -20.16 -27.40 -11.61
C SER A 580 -20.04 -26.20 -10.68
N LEU A 581 -19.08 -25.32 -10.97
CA LEU A 581 -18.83 -24.13 -10.18
C LEU A 581 -19.61 -22.96 -10.74
N ARG A 582 -20.06 -22.09 -9.82
CA ARG A 582 -20.49 -20.75 -10.19
C ARG A 582 -19.25 -19.87 -10.25
N PHE A 583 -19.13 -19.08 -11.31
CA PHE A 583 -18.08 -18.08 -11.42
C PHE A 583 -18.34 -16.98 -10.39
N GLN A 584 -17.61 -17.01 -9.28
CA GLN A 584 -17.65 -16.02 -8.20
C GLN A 584 -16.21 -15.82 -7.74
N MET A 585 -15.79 -14.56 -7.68
CA MET A 585 -14.41 -14.20 -7.33
C MET A 585 -14.37 -13.53 -5.96
N ASP A 586 -13.22 -13.59 -5.32
CA ASP A 586 -13.00 -12.88 -4.08
C ASP A 586 -13.06 -11.35 -4.30
N ALA A 587 -13.53 -10.62 -3.28
CA ALA A 587 -13.71 -9.18 -3.38
C ALA A 587 -12.38 -8.42 -3.62
N GLY A 588 -11.26 -8.96 -3.13
CA GLY A 588 -9.92 -8.40 -3.32
C GLY A 588 -9.51 -8.43 -4.79
N PHE A 589 -9.66 -9.58 -5.44
CA PHE A 589 -9.38 -9.77 -6.86
C PHE A 589 -10.26 -8.85 -7.73
N ARG A 590 -11.58 -8.77 -7.46
CA ARG A 590 -12.47 -7.87 -8.22
C ARG A 590 -12.04 -6.40 -8.13
N SER A 591 -11.64 -5.96 -6.93
CA SER A 591 -11.20 -4.59 -6.68
C SER A 591 -9.86 -4.30 -7.38
N GLY A 592 -8.91 -5.24 -7.31
CA GLY A 592 -7.63 -5.15 -8.02
C GLY A 592 -7.81 -5.09 -9.53
N LEU A 593 -8.62 -6.01 -10.09
CA LEU A 593 -8.93 -6.04 -11.51
C LEU A 593 -9.63 -4.76 -11.97
N TYR A 594 -10.55 -4.21 -11.18
CA TYR A 594 -11.19 -2.93 -11.49
C TYR A 594 -10.18 -1.79 -11.62
N LEU A 595 -9.28 -1.64 -10.64
CA LEU A 595 -8.24 -0.61 -10.68
C LEU A 595 -7.32 -0.77 -11.88
N GLU A 596 -6.97 -2.01 -12.20
CA GLU A 596 -6.14 -2.35 -13.33
C GLU A 596 -6.80 -2.00 -14.67
N MET A 597 -8.08 -2.34 -14.84
CA MET A 597 -8.86 -2.01 -16.04
C MET A 597 -9.11 -0.50 -16.16
N LEU A 598 -9.38 0.18 -15.05
CA LEU A 598 -9.49 1.64 -15.03
C LEU A 598 -8.18 2.31 -15.44
N THR A 599 -7.05 1.80 -14.96
CA THR A 599 -5.72 2.31 -15.33
C THR A 599 -5.46 2.09 -16.81
N ALA A 600 -5.74 0.89 -17.33
CA ALA A 600 -5.59 0.57 -18.74
C ALA A 600 -6.51 1.40 -19.66
N HIS A 601 -7.67 1.83 -19.15
CA HIS A 601 -8.58 2.72 -19.87
C HIS A 601 -8.08 4.18 -19.89
N LEU A 602 -7.46 4.65 -18.81
CA LEU A 602 -7.00 6.04 -18.67
C LEU A 602 -5.60 6.29 -19.24
N LEU A 603 -4.73 5.28 -19.23
CA LEU A 603 -3.32 5.40 -19.57
C LEU A 603 -2.93 4.49 -20.74
N ARG A 604 -1.88 4.88 -21.45
CA ARG A 604 -1.26 4.01 -22.45
C ARG A 604 -0.44 2.94 -21.72
N ILE A 605 -0.90 1.70 -21.79
CA ILE A 605 -0.18 0.55 -21.23
C ILE A 605 1.00 0.13 -22.11
N SER A 606 2.01 -0.45 -21.47
CA SER A 606 3.16 -1.06 -22.14
C SER A 606 2.78 -2.31 -22.94
N GLU A 607 3.65 -2.77 -23.85
CA GLU A 607 3.40 -4.00 -24.63
C GLU A 607 3.31 -5.24 -23.72
N ASP A 608 4.13 -5.29 -22.66
CA ASP A 608 4.12 -6.38 -21.69
C ASP A 608 2.82 -6.43 -20.89
N GLU A 609 2.32 -5.27 -20.45
CA GLU A 609 1.01 -5.17 -19.78
C GLU A 609 -0.13 -5.54 -20.73
N ALA A 610 -0.07 -5.09 -21.99
CA ALA A 610 -1.05 -5.46 -23.00
C ALA A 610 -1.06 -6.98 -23.26
N GLN A 611 0.10 -7.63 -23.25
CA GLN A 611 0.21 -9.08 -23.39
C GLN A 611 -0.36 -9.82 -22.16
N ARG A 612 -0.11 -9.32 -20.95
CA ARG A 612 -0.69 -9.88 -19.72
C ARG A 612 -2.21 -9.76 -19.68
N LEU A 613 -2.73 -8.64 -20.19
CA LEU A 613 -4.16 -8.34 -20.24
C LEU A 613 -4.88 -8.90 -21.48
N ALA A 614 -4.17 -9.57 -22.39
CA ALA A 614 -4.73 -10.03 -23.68
C ALA A 614 -5.96 -10.95 -23.55
N ASN A 615 -6.07 -11.63 -22.41
CA ASN A 615 -7.16 -12.55 -22.07
C ASN A 615 -8.28 -11.90 -21.23
N ILE A 616 -8.20 -10.60 -20.96
CA ILE A 616 -9.25 -9.83 -20.30
C ILE A 616 -9.83 -8.85 -21.33
N ARG A 617 -11.14 -8.88 -21.55
CA ARG A 617 -11.78 -8.09 -22.63
C ARG A 617 -13.05 -7.39 -22.17
N PRO A 618 -13.32 -6.18 -22.67
CA PRO A 618 -14.63 -5.58 -22.50
C PRO A 618 -15.67 -6.40 -23.28
N LEU A 619 -16.84 -6.57 -22.69
CA LEU A 619 -18.02 -7.14 -23.33
C LEU A 619 -19.23 -6.32 -22.93
N ARG A 620 -20.02 -5.86 -23.91
CA ARG A 620 -21.27 -5.19 -23.57
C ARG A 620 -22.32 -6.23 -23.24
N PHE A 621 -22.82 -6.17 -22.02
CA PHE A 621 -23.74 -7.19 -21.53
C PHE A 621 -25.08 -7.12 -22.30
N PRO A 622 -25.63 -8.28 -22.71
CA PRO A 622 -26.81 -8.33 -23.57
C PRO A 622 -28.05 -7.79 -22.86
N LYS A 623 -28.98 -7.23 -23.63
CA LYS A 623 -30.25 -6.71 -23.12
C LYS A 623 -31.35 -7.76 -23.30
N PHE A 624 -32.04 -8.10 -22.22
CA PHE A 624 -33.26 -8.91 -22.27
C PHE A 624 -34.47 -7.98 -22.18
N LEU A 625 -35.15 -7.73 -23.30
CA LEU A 625 -36.30 -6.82 -23.41
C LEU A 625 -35.97 -5.43 -22.83
N GLY A 626 -34.93 -4.81 -23.39
CA GLY A 626 -34.44 -3.49 -22.98
C GLY A 626 -33.65 -3.41 -21.66
N ARG A 627 -33.53 -4.47 -20.86
CA ARG A 627 -32.75 -4.46 -19.59
C ARG A 627 -31.45 -5.24 -19.72
N SER A 628 -30.31 -4.62 -19.38
CA SER A 628 -29.01 -5.29 -19.34
C SER A 628 -29.03 -6.50 -18.41
N MET A 629 -28.41 -7.60 -18.84
CA MET A 629 -28.41 -8.88 -18.16
C MET A 629 -27.05 -9.58 -18.30
N HIS A 630 -26.60 -10.22 -17.22
CA HIS A 630 -25.40 -11.05 -17.24
C HIS A 630 -25.46 -12.11 -18.37
N PRO A 631 -24.42 -12.24 -19.24
CA PRO A 631 -24.45 -13.07 -20.44
C PRO A 631 -24.87 -14.52 -20.21
N GLY A 632 -24.35 -15.16 -19.16
CA GLY A 632 -24.74 -16.54 -18.82
C GLY A 632 -26.23 -16.70 -18.49
N LYS A 633 -26.85 -15.71 -17.82
CA LYS A 633 -28.29 -15.71 -17.51
C LYS A 633 -29.11 -15.44 -18.78
N PHE A 634 -28.63 -14.52 -19.62
CA PHE A 634 -29.24 -14.20 -20.91
C PHE A 634 -29.28 -15.41 -21.84
N LEU A 635 -28.16 -16.11 -22.04
CA LEU A 635 -28.09 -17.30 -22.90
C LEU A 635 -29.06 -18.39 -22.45
N LEU A 636 -29.12 -18.67 -21.14
CA LEU A 636 -30.04 -19.66 -20.58
C LEU A 636 -31.51 -19.26 -20.80
N ARG A 637 -31.85 -18.00 -20.49
CA ARG A 637 -33.23 -17.51 -20.57
C ARG A 637 -33.73 -17.35 -22.01
N VAL A 638 -32.89 -16.82 -22.91
CA VAL A 638 -33.23 -16.65 -24.33
C VAL A 638 -33.45 -17.99 -24.99
N THR A 639 -32.61 -18.99 -24.68
CA THR A 639 -32.80 -20.34 -25.25
C THR A 639 -34.15 -20.92 -24.81
N GLN A 640 -34.49 -20.83 -23.53
CA GLN A 640 -35.79 -21.29 -23.01
C GLN A 640 -36.98 -20.58 -23.68
N GLU A 641 -36.95 -19.25 -23.79
CA GLU A 641 -38.06 -18.46 -24.33
C GLU A 641 -38.22 -18.64 -25.86
N LEU A 642 -37.12 -18.88 -26.58
CA LEU A 642 -37.16 -19.19 -28.01
C LEU A 642 -37.70 -20.61 -28.28
N GLU A 643 -37.53 -21.54 -27.34
CA GLU A 643 -38.08 -22.90 -27.41
C GLU A 643 -39.57 -22.97 -27.04
N THR A 644 -40.02 -22.18 -26.07
CA THR A 644 -41.42 -22.23 -25.59
C THR A 644 -42.41 -21.46 -26.45
N GLU A 645 -41.92 -20.62 -27.38
CA GLU A 645 -42.73 -19.76 -28.27
C GLU A 645 -43.79 -18.88 -27.56
N THR A 646 -43.57 -18.59 -26.29
CA THR A 646 -44.53 -17.86 -25.43
C THR A 646 -44.53 -16.34 -25.65
N ARG A 647 -43.56 -15.82 -26.40
CA ARG A 647 -43.34 -14.37 -26.62
C ARG A 647 -43.92 -13.89 -27.94
N THR A 648 -44.21 -12.60 -28.01
CA THR A 648 -44.66 -11.95 -29.24
C THR A 648 -43.56 -12.00 -30.33
N PRO A 649 -43.93 -12.01 -31.62
CA PRO A 649 -42.95 -11.99 -32.72
C PRO A 649 -41.95 -10.83 -32.61
N GLU A 650 -42.41 -9.65 -32.20
CA GLU A 650 -41.57 -8.45 -32.03
C GLU A 650 -40.52 -8.63 -30.93
N GLU A 651 -40.92 -9.13 -29.76
CA GLU A 651 -39.99 -9.44 -28.66
C GLU A 651 -38.98 -10.53 -29.07
N ARG A 652 -39.41 -11.54 -29.84
CA ARG A 652 -38.51 -12.59 -30.35
C ARG A 652 -37.46 -12.03 -31.30
N VAL A 653 -37.83 -11.07 -32.15
CA VAL A 653 -36.90 -10.38 -33.06
C VAL A 653 -35.85 -9.61 -32.27
N GLU A 654 -36.26 -8.85 -31.25
CA GLU A 654 -35.33 -8.13 -30.36
C GLU A 654 -34.33 -9.08 -29.68
N LEU A 655 -34.82 -10.17 -29.08
CA LEU A 655 -33.97 -11.15 -28.40
C LEU A 655 -32.99 -11.87 -29.36
N LEU A 656 -33.40 -12.14 -30.60
CA LEU A 656 -32.53 -12.75 -31.62
C LEU A 656 -31.45 -11.78 -32.12
N ILE A 657 -31.75 -10.48 -32.21
CA ILE A 657 -30.76 -9.45 -32.55
C ILE A 657 -29.71 -9.35 -31.44
N GLU A 658 -30.16 -9.29 -30.18
CA GLU A 658 -29.29 -9.27 -28.99
C GLU A 658 -28.42 -10.53 -28.89
N LEU A 659 -28.99 -11.72 -29.15
CA LEU A 659 -28.24 -12.98 -29.23
C LEU A 659 -27.21 -12.97 -30.36
N GLY A 660 -27.58 -12.43 -31.52
CA GLY A 660 -26.68 -12.25 -32.66
C GLY A 660 -25.50 -11.36 -32.34
N ARG A 661 -25.73 -10.22 -31.68
CA ARG A 661 -24.68 -9.30 -31.24
C ARG A 661 -23.74 -9.96 -30.22
N LEU A 662 -24.29 -10.59 -29.18
CA LEU A 662 -23.47 -11.28 -28.17
C LEU A 662 -22.55 -12.33 -28.80
N ARG A 663 -23.10 -13.17 -29.70
CA ARG A 663 -22.31 -14.19 -30.40
C ARG A 663 -21.25 -13.60 -31.32
N LEU A 664 -21.53 -12.46 -31.94
CA LEU A 664 -20.54 -11.73 -32.74
C LEU A 664 -19.38 -11.22 -31.88
N GLU A 665 -19.67 -10.62 -30.71
CA GLU A 665 -18.65 -10.15 -29.76
C GLU A 665 -17.81 -11.32 -29.20
N LEU A 666 -18.43 -12.50 -29.04
CA LEU A 666 -17.75 -13.75 -28.69
C LEU A 666 -16.89 -14.34 -29.82
N GLY A 667 -17.03 -13.85 -31.06
CA GLY A 667 -16.36 -14.39 -32.25
C GLY A 667 -17.04 -15.62 -32.86
N GLU A 668 -18.25 -15.97 -32.41
CA GLU A 668 -19.05 -17.09 -32.91
C GLU A 668 -19.84 -16.70 -34.18
N ASN A 669 -19.12 -16.29 -35.23
CA ASN A 669 -19.71 -15.66 -36.43
C ASN A 669 -20.83 -16.48 -37.10
N ASP A 670 -20.69 -17.81 -37.18
CA ASP A 670 -21.71 -18.68 -37.78
C ASP A 670 -23.00 -18.73 -36.95
N ALA A 671 -22.86 -18.73 -35.63
CA ALA A 671 -23.97 -18.78 -34.70
C ALA A 671 -24.66 -17.43 -34.56
N ALA A 672 -23.90 -16.33 -34.69
CA ALA A 672 -24.39 -14.96 -34.77
C ALA A 672 -25.22 -14.74 -36.04
N GLU A 673 -24.67 -15.12 -37.20
CA GLU A 673 -25.33 -14.99 -38.50
C GLU A 673 -26.68 -15.73 -38.51
N LYS A 674 -26.73 -16.96 -37.99
CA LYS A 674 -27.98 -17.73 -37.89
C LYS A 674 -29.04 -17.01 -37.07
N ALA A 675 -28.67 -16.45 -35.91
CA ALA A 675 -29.60 -15.72 -35.05
C ALA A 675 -30.14 -14.45 -35.75
N LEU A 676 -29.26 -13.70 -36.43
CA LEU A 676 -29.63 -12.49 -37.17
C LEU A 676 -30.49 -12.79 -38.40
N GLN A 677 -30.21 -13.87 -39.13
CA GLN A 677 -31.05 -14.30 -40.25
C GLN A 677 -32.43 -14.78 -39.77
N GLN A 678 -32.51 -15.43 -38.61
CA GLN A 678 -33.79 -15.79 -37.98
C GLN A 678 -34.59 -14.55 -37.57
N SER A 679 -33.93 -13.51 -37.02
CA SER A 679 -34.62 -12.26 -36.67
C SER A 679 -35.20 -11.59 -37.92
N MET A 680 -34.45 -11.53 -39.03
CA MET A 680 -34.93 -10.96 -40.28
C MET A 680 -36.13 -11.72 -40.89
N LYS A 681 -36.19 -13.04 -40.70
CA LYS A 681 -37.34 -13.85 -41.15
C LYS A 681 -38.62 -13.57 -40.38
N LEU A 682 -38.51 -13.18 -39.10
CA LEU A 682 -39.66 -12.94 -38.22
C LEU A 682 -40.14 -11.49 -38.27
N GLY A 683 -39.24 -10.52 -38.33
CA GLY A 683 -39.54 -9.09 -38.20
C GLY A 683 -39.32 -8.24 -39.45
N GLY A 684 -38.82 -8.83 -40.55
CA GLY A 684 -38.39 -8.08 -41.72
C GLY A 684 -36.99 -7.47 -41.58
N GLN A 685 -36.62 -6.57 -42.50
CA GLN A 685 -35.28 -5.95 -42.52
C GLN A 685 -35.10 -4.97 -41.35
N SER A 686 -34.53 -5.45 -40.25
CA SER A 686 -34.12 -4.61 -39.12
C SER A 686 -32.76 -3.93 -39.40
N PRO A 687 -32.61 -2.61 -39.14
CA PRO A 687 -31.33 -1.92 -39.27
C PRO A 687 -30.21 -2.56 -38.43
N ASP A 688 -30.50 -2.94 -37.18
CA ASP A 688 -29.54 -3.58 -36.28
C ASP A 688 -29.06 -4.94 -36.84
N ALA A 689 -29.98 -5.73 -37.43
CA ALA A 689 -29.63 -7.01 -38.04
C ALA A 689 -28.78 -6.84 -39.31
N LEU A 690 -29.13 -5.89 -40.18
CA LEU A 690 -28.35 -5.56 -41.38
C LEU A 690 -26.94 -5.08 -41.03
N PHE A 691 -26.81 -4.25 -39.99
CA PHE A 691 -25.51 -3.77 -39.54
C PHE A 691 -24.60 -4.93 -39.13
N HIS A 692 -25.06 -5.79 -38.21
CA HIS A 692 -24.25 -6.89 -37.69
C HIS A 692 -23.94 -7.96 -38.75
N LEU A 693 -24.86 -8.24 -39.69
CA LEU A 693 -24.56 -9.10 -40.85
C LEU A 693 -23.49 -8.49 -41.76
N GLY A 694 -23.52 -7.17 -41.97
CA GLY A 694 -22.47 -6.44 -42.68
C GLY A 694 -21.11 -6.56 -41.99
N VAL A 695 -21.06 -6.44 -40.66
CA VAL A 695 -19.84 -6.63 -39.86
C VAL A 695 -19.32 -8.07 -39.97
N ILE A 696 -20.18 -9.09 -39.88
CA ILE A 696 -19.79 -10.50 -40.06
C ILE A 696 -19.18 -10.72 -41.44
N ALA A 697 -19.83 -10.23 -42.50
CA ALA A 697 -19.34 -10.35 -43.87
C ALA A 697 -17.99 -9.63 -44.04
N PHE A 698 -17.83 -8.45 -43.42
CA PHE A 698 -16.58 -7.70 -43.43
C PHE A 698 -15.44 -8.46 -42.73
N GLN A 699 -15.69 -9.03 -41.55
CA GLN A 699 -14.72 -9.85 -40.81
C GLN A 699 -14.30 -11.10 -41.58
N ARG A 700 -15.24 -11.74 -42.31
CA ARG A 700 -14.97 -12.88 -43.20
C ARG A 700 -14.32 -12.48 -44.53
N LYS A 701 -14.02 -11.19 -44.74
CA LYS A 701 -13.49 -10.62 -45.98
C LYS A 701 -14.41 -10.82 -47.19
N ASN A 702 -15.70 -11.08 -46.98
CA ASN A 702 -16.71 -11.04 -48.03
C ASN A 702 -17.17 -9.59 -48.23
N LEU A 703 -16.31 -8.81 -48.89
CA LEU A 703 -16.51 -7.37 -49.06
C LEU A 703 -17.76 -7.03 -49.88
N PHE A 704 -18.20 -7.94 -50.75
CA PHE A 704 -19.41 -7.77 -51.55
C PHE A 704 -20.66 -7.80 -50.67
N GLU A 705 -20.82 -8.84 -49.85
CA GLU A 705 -21.95 -8.93 -48.91
C GLU A 705 -21.89 -7.85 -47.83
N ALA A 706 -20.69 -7.52 -47.33
CA ALA A 706 -20.52 -6.42 -46.39
C ALA A 706 -21.05 -5.10 -46.98
N ARG A 707 -20.65 -4.76 -48.21
CA ARG A 707 -21.15 -3.58 -48.92
C ARG A 707 -22.66 -3.63 -49.11
N LEU A 708 -23.20 -4.79 -49.51
CA LEU A 708 -24.63 -4.96 -49.74
C LEU A 708 -25.43 -4.61 -48.47
N HIS A 709 -25.06 -5.20 -47.33
CA HIS A 709 -25.75 -4.99 -46.06
C HIS A 709 -25.62 -3.55 -45.55
N PHE A 710 -24.42 -2.96 -45.57
CA PHE A 710 -24.24 -1.57 -45.15
C PHE A 710 -24.98 -0.59 -46.07
N SER A 711 -24.99 -0.82 -47.39
CA SER A 711 -25.71 0.03 -48.35
C SER A 711 -27.21 -0.06 -48.14
N GLN A 712 -27.75 -1.27 -47.89
CA GLN A 712 -29.16 -1.46 -47.57
C GLN A 712 -29.56 -0.71 -46.31
N LEU A 713 -28.71 -0.74 -45.27
CA LEU A 713 -28.97 0.00 -44.03
C LEU A 713 -29.00 1.51 -44.26
N VAL A 714 -27.98 2.07 -44.92
CA VAL A 714 -27.89 3.52 -45.19
C VAL A 714 -28.99 4.02 -46.12
N GLN A 715 -29.48 3.18 -47.04
CA GLN A 715 -30.60 3.52 -47.92
C GLN A 715 -31.96 3.55 -47.21
N THR A 716 -32.10 2.81 -46.11
CA THR A 716 -33.38 2.63 -45.40
C THR A 716 -33.48 3.41 -44.10
N THR A 717 -32.42 4.13 -43.71
CA THR A 717 -32.34 4.87 -42.44
C THR A 717 -31.74 6.26 -42.64
N GLN A 718 -31.99 7.17 -41.70
CA GLN A 718 -31.34 8.47 -41.56
C GLN A 718 -30.58 8.56 -40.23
N PRO A 719 -29.57 9.45 -40.10
CA PRO A 719 -28.87 9.65 -38.83
C PRO A 719 -29.80 9.99 -37.65
N GLU A 720 -30.90 10.71 -37.91
CA GLU A 720 -31.87 11.13 -36.90
C GLU A 720 -32.66 9.96 -36.28
N ASP A 721 -32.76 8.83 -36.98
CA ASP A 721 -33.48 7.63 -36.52
C ASP A 721 -32.79 6.97 -35.29
N PHE A 722 -31.54 7.34 -35.02
CA PHE A 722 -30.71 6.77 -33.95
C PHE A 722 -30.41 7.75 -32.81
N VAL A 723 -31.04 8.93 -32.76
CA VAL A 723 -30.71 10.00 -31.77
C VAL A 723 -30.84 9.55 -30.31
N LEU A 724 -31.75 8.62 -30.02
CA LEU A 724 -31.96 8.07 -28.68
C LEU A 724 -31.25 6.73 -28.44
N LYS A 725 -30.48 6.23 -29.41
CA LYS A 725 -29.71 4.99 -29.27
C LYS A 725 -28.27 5.31 -28.86
N GLU A 726 -27.65 4.38 -28.14
CA GLU A 726 -26.26 4.49 -27.67
C GLU A 726 -25.27 4.61 -28.85
N GLU A 727 -25.58 3.98 -30.00
CA GLU A 727 -24.76 4.04 -31.21
C GLU A 727 -25.58 4.43 -32.43
N ASN A 728 -25.02 5.34 -33.25
CA ASN A 728 -25.61 5.72 -34.52
C ASN A 728 -25.16 4.73 -35.62
N LEU A 729 -25.93 3.66 -35.80
CA LEU A 729 -25.59 2.61 -36.77
C LEU A 729 -25.51 3.11 -38.21
N HIS A 730 -26.25 4.17 -38.57
CA HIS A 730 -26.17 4.80 -39.89
C HIS A 730 -24.78 5.41 -40.13
N GLN A 731 -24.26 6.15 -39.16
CA GLN A 731 -22.92 6.73 -39.24
C GLN A 731 -21.84 5.66 -39.28
N LEU A 732 -21.96 4.62 -38.45
CA LEU A 732 -21.02 3.49 -38.44
C LEU A 732 -21.02 2.74 -39.78
N ALA A 733 -22.21 2.43 -40.33
CA ALA A 733 -22.33 1.78 -41.63
C ALA A 733 -21.73 2.63 -42.77
N SER A 734 -21.96 3.95 -42.73
CA SER A 734 -21.36 4.89 -43.68
C SER A 734 -19.83 4.87 -43.59
N HIS A 735 -19.28 4.84 -42.37
CA HIS A 735 -17.85 4.71 -42.16
C HIS A 735 -17.28 3.39 -42.72
N TYR A 736 -17.98 2.26 -42.54
CA TYR A 736 -17.58 0.98 -43.16
C TYR A 736 -17.62 1.04 -44.69
N LEU A 737 -18.60 1.71 -45.30
CA LEU A 737 -18.66 1.90 -46.74
C LEU A 737 -17.48 2.75 -47.25
N ASP A 738 -17.16 3.84 -46.55
CA ASP A 738 -15.99 4.68 -46.86
C ASP A 738 -14.68 3.87 -46.80
N MET A 739 -14.53 3.02 -45.79
CA MET A 739 -13.38 2.11 -45.70
C MET A 739 -13.32 1.15 -46.89
N LEU A 740 -14.46 0.57 -47.29
CA LEU A 740 -14.56 -0.34 -48.44
C LEU A 740 -14.30 0.36 -49.79
N ASP A 741 -14.46 1.69 -49.87
CA ASP A 741 -14.19 2.49 -51.08
C ASP A 741 -12.72 2.94 -51.19
N ARG A 742 -11.96 2.97 -50.08
CA ARG A 742 -10.52 3.26 -50.10
C ARG A 742 -9.74 2.14 -50.81
N ARG A 743 -8.89 2.50 -51.79
CA ARG A 743 -8.13 1.57 -52.66
C ARG A 743 -7.23 0.58 -51.91
N GLU A 744 -6.83 0.86 -50.67
CA GLU A 744 -5.93 0.07 -49.84
C GLU A 744 -6.55 -1.25 -49.32
N VAL A 745 -7.87 -1.28 -49.07
CA VAL A 745 -8.59 -2.47 -48.59
C VAL A 745 -8.60 -3.61 -49.61
N ARG A 746 -8.39 -3.30 -50.90
CA ARG A 746 -8.27 -4.32 -51.98
C ARG A 746 -6.93 -5.05 -51.99
N ARG A 747 -5.90 -4.62 -51.24
CA ARG A 747 -4.53 -5.19 -51.32
C ARG A 747 -3.92 -5.64 -49.99
N SER A 748 -4.37 -5.15 -48.84
CA SER A 748 -3.75 -5.50 -47.55
C SER A 748 -4.74 -6.12 -46.58
N GLY A 749 -4.48 -7.37 -46.19
CA GLY A 749 -5.13 -7.96 -45.03
C GLY A 749 -4.65 -7.25 -43.77
N PHE A 750 -5.55 -6.62 -43.02
CA PHE A 750 -5.23 -6.07 -41.71
C PHE A 750 -6.15 -6.60 -40.61
N LYS A 751 -5.50 -6.73 -39.44
CA LYS A 751 -6.08 -7.01 -38.12
C LYS A 751 -7.00 -5.87 -37.71
N ILE A 752 -8.15 -6.24 -37.16
CA ILE A 752 -9.14 -5.35 -36.54
C ILE A 752 -8.53 -4.76 -35.26
N MET A 753 -8.66 -3.44 -35.05
CA MET A 753 -8.45 -2.84 -33.72
C MET A 753 -9.56 -3.35 -32.80
N ARG A 754 -9.17 -4.11 -31.78
CA ARG A 754 -10.03 -4.51 -30.67
C ARG A 754 -10.02 -3.43 -29.61
#